data_AF-A0A1V5YZA5-F1
#
_entry.id   AF-A0A1V5YZA5-F1
#
_cell.length_a   1.000
_cell.length_b   1.000
_cell.length_c   1.000
_cell.angle_alpha   90.00
_cell.angle_beta   90.00
_cell.angle_gamma   90.00
#
_symmetry.space_group_name_H-M   'P 1'
#
loop_
_entity.id
_entity.type
_entity.pdbx_description
1 polymer ?
#
loop_
_entity_poly.entity_id
_entity_poly.type
_entity_poly.pdbx_seq_one_letter_code
_entity_poly.pdbx_strand_id
1 'polypeptide(L)'
;MPLYKMLKKFLKRCDLNTSNQVLFSTGKTTVRLCKYSGRRILPEKNLSRIPINAFFCEFFLIVLLLSAQLYVLLSFAAQKPVLMNTPFQASFSLLTPAVLFAGGYGLSTTDTDEIPGLNDFILRKAKSFDVKQFPDSFDKQPLTNPLGLDHLYFLYIIGWLWRLFGVHEFLLVYLYFFMRLCCGLFIYGLCRLGTSRIFSFLTSLLIVTSPAYMDLDISPRDFGKAPFILAFIVVGLWLVLRSHSSWRFLLLSLFTGTLLGIGYGVRPDVLICLPMALLVIGVLAKIRARKRPLWHLAGTILLLASFFFLTRPIFQASALEGNHRLSVHLICIGMLQSIENNLLPADQPYTLMPEGVGGEAPSYSIIKTLAQRNGDSEPLINAYSSEYERFSGKRNTFVFIDPYLFYHGTGYSHYGRVFLFRLIEYFPADFILRAWRATAVLFQLNNIYAASMPNADAFPGSVLSALIKLQRCLTDHTAHFGMAYFITALIGLASVNLPAALIISLFFLWFAGYPSLQYEFRHAFYLSFIPLLALGFCAENVLKISRAVFLNKTVHTSPLSARIALRRAFLFVLLLLVSYALPLTILRAYQHSKVTALAEEIKKSPRSPVEVNISFRDNRVVLSPQKPLQGLAASEGLLPGEVNWTYASLVFDSYGQNIPVTLHYKTDRFFNNFTHSQVLEGCRDTKTGHIEFCFPIYETDNTYSMDMLPVFLQTYPVLREFVHDDTSLAEQNWWRRGKFEGISFPEEYFPFFRGFTEIEAGDSVPILPFLTIPQEMQCLRTHKSGPWEQALSRWKNNTAPEQPALHFDTVWHIKDTFPTAKSWQLPKTPLLPSDSVNMLCNQWAELIHFYPFLKSVAVEDMLNYAGMLKEKGQDWLAEESCKIAQKWADADPYPFMRLGELQEQNNEAEQAITSYYKALLVYPYLPDTAERMDRLVLSLKDHKACADLWKKISAARPDDLFAGMRLGLHYESASLYSEALLAFENVLQYHPDNPDVRLSLVRCFVTLGEPRKALPILKSVLDIQPDYKVLVQQHAAMMAELLSSRGALSEAALFFELAAS
;
A
#
# COMPACT_ATOMS: atom_id res chain seq x y z
N MET A 1 25.57 -33.29 1.61
CA MET A 1 26.36 -33.74 0.43
C MET A 1 25.55 -34.40 -0.71
N PRO A 2 24.48 -35.19 -0.49
CA PRO A 2 23.70 -35.82 -1.57
C PRO A 2 22.95 -34.81 -2.45
N LEU A 3 22.37 -33.76 -1.84
CA LEU A 3 21.61 -32.71 -2.52
C LEU A 3 22.47 -31.93 -3.54
N TYR A 4 23.72 -31.63 -3.21
CA TYR A 4 24.66 -30.94 -4.12
C TYR A 4 25.04 -31.80 -5.34
N LYS A 5 25.31 -33.10 -5.15
CA LYS A 5 25.57 -34.02 -6.28
C LYS A 5 24.31 -34.25 -7.13
N MET A 6 23.12 -34.28 -6.51
CA MET A 6 21.84 -34.39 -7.19
C MET A 6 21.51 -33.13 -7.99
N LEU A 7 21.67 -31.93 -7.39
CA LEU A 7 21.55 -30.64 -8.07
C LEU A 7 22.58 -30.51 -9.20
N LYS A 8 23.83 -30.93 -9.00
CA LYS A 8 24.87 -30.84 -10.04
C LYS A 8 24.58 -31.81 -11.20
N LYS A 9 24.06 -33.01 -10.95
CA LYS A 9 23.58 -33.94 -12.00
C LYS A 9 22.31 -33.43 -12.69
N PHE A 10 21.40 -32.80 -11.94
CA PHE A 10 20.15 -32.23 -12.43
C PHE A 10 20.40 -30.98 -13.28
N LEU A 11 21.21 -30.03 -12.81
CA LEU A 11 21.67 -28.84 -13.54
C LEU A 11 22.41 -29.22 -14.82
N LYS A 12 23.29 -30.24 -14.78
CA LYS A 12 23.98 -30.75 -15.96
C LYS A 12 23.04 -31.43 -16.97
N ARG A 13 21.89 -31.97 -16.53
CA ARG A 13 20.81 -32.48 -17.39
C ARG A 13 19.87 -31.37 -17.89
N CYS A 14 19.67 -30.29 -17.14
CA CYS A 14 18.95 -29.09 -17.58
C CYS A 14 19.75 -28.27 -18.61
N ASP A 15 21.09 -28.32 -18.55
CA ASP A 15 22.00 -27.70 -19.52
C ASP A 15 22.21 -28.55 -20.80
N LEU A 16 21.78 -29.81 -20.83
CA LEU A 16 21.88 -30.67 -22.01
C LEU A 16 20.66 -30.47 -22.92
N ASN A 17 20.90 -29.76 -24.01
CA ASN A 17 19.97 -29.37 -25.09
C ASN A 17 18.95 -28.28 -24.73
N THR A 18 19.46 -27.07 -24.53
CA THR A 18 18.78 -25.84 -25.00
C THR A 18 18.89 -25.70 -26.53
N SER A 19 18.58 -26.77 -27.26
CA SER A 19 18.26 -26.75 -28.69
C SER A 19 16.75 -26.71 -28.89
N ASN A 20 16.07 -25.84 -28.14
CA ASN A 20 14.90 -25.12 -28.67
C ASN A 20 15.35 -23.70 -29.07
N GLN A 21 16.48 -23.65 -29.77
CA GLN A 21 16.56 -22.79 -30.94
C GLN A 21 15.47 -23.27 -31.91
N VAL A 22 14.77 -22.31 -32.54
CA VAL A 22 14.25 -22.56 -33.88
C VAL A 22 15.48 -22.79 -34.77
N LEU A 23 15.96 -24.03 -34.83
CA LEU A 23 17.00 -24.48 -35.75
C LEU A 23 16.31 -24.86 -37.05
N PHE A 24 16.39 -23.97 -38.04
CA PHE A 24 16.33 -24.38 -39.43
C PHE A 24 17.63 -25.14 -39.73
N SER A 25 17.51 -26.43 -40.04
CA SER A 25 18.61 -27.28 -40.48
C SER A 25 18.43 -27.61 -41.95
N THR A 26 19.44 -27.34 -42.77
CA THR A 26 19.86 -28.27 -43.83
C THR A 26 21.38 -28.26 -43.95
N GLY A 27 21.97 -29.39 -43.57
CA GLY A 27 23.17 -30.04 -44.11
C GLY A 27 24.41 -29.25 -44.53
N LYS A 28 25.53 -29.65 -43.91
CA LYS A 28 26.97 -29.50 -44.27
C LYS A 28 27.66 -28.21 -43.81
N THR A 29 28.18 -28.31 -42.58
CA THR A 29 29.49 -27.82 -42.11
C THR A 29 29.95 -26.46 -42.64
N THR A 30 29.49 -25.39 -41.98
CA THR A 30 30.23 -24.13 -41.73
C THR A 30 29.36 -23.21 -40.86
N VAL A 31 29.90 -22.71 -39.74
CA VAL A 31 29.16 -21.82 -38.82
C VAL A 31 29.07 -20.42 -39.43
N ARG A 32 27.94 -20.09 -40.07
CA ARG A 32 27.58 -18.74 -40.54
C ARG A 32 26.81 -17.97 -39.47
N LEU A 33 27.24 -16.75 -39.16
CA LEU A 33 26.38 -15.78 -38.47
C LEU A 33 25.15 -15.45 -39.31
N CYS A 34 24.03 -15.30 -38.60
CA CYS A 34 22.68 -15.08 -39.09
C CYS A 34 22.59 -14.14 -40.31
N LYS A 35 22.29 -14.72 -41.47
CA LYS A 35 21.65 -14.04 -42.60
C LYS A 35 20.20 -13.72 -42.19
N TYR A 36 19.90 -12.47 -41.88
CA TYR A 36 18.52 -11.99 -41.79
C TYR A 36 18.10 -11.46 -43.17
N SER A 37 17.55 -12.34 -44.01
CA SER A 37 16.85 -11.95 -45.24
C SER A 37 15.39 -12.34 -45.14
N GLY A 38 14.50 -11.35 -45.19
CA GLY A 38 13.07 -11.59 -45.31
C GLY A 38 12.70 -12.11 -46.70
N ARG A 39 12.04 -13.27 -46.77
CA ARG A 39 10.85 -13.57 -47.60
C ARG A 39 10.53 -15.07 -47.59
N ARG A 40 9.21 -15.33 -47.65
CA ARG A 40 8.46 -16.58 -47.95
C ARG A 40 8.47 -17.73 -46.91
N ILE A 41 7.34 -17.75 -46.18
CA ILE A 41 6.47 -18.87 -45.76
C ILE A 41 6.77 -20.21 -46.46
N LEU A 42 6.78 -21.33 -45.71
CA LEU A 42 6.28 -22.68 -46.10
C LEU A 42 6.30 -23.67 -44.89
N PRO A 43 5.56 -24.81 -44.92
CA PRO A 43 4.28 -25.05 -44.25
C PRO A 43 4.35 -25.74 -42.87
N GLU A 44 3.26 -25.61 -42.10
CA GLU A 44 2.99 -26.35 -40.87
C GLU A 44 2.92 -27.86 -41.14
N LYS A 45 3.86 -28.65 -40.61
CA LYS A 45 3.62 -30.09 -40.41
C LYS A 45 4.28 -30.78 -39.22
N ASN A 46 5.14 -30.11 -38.44
CA ASN A 46 5.79 -30.74 -37.27
C ASN A 46 5.57 -29.92 -35.99
N LEU A 47 4.32 -29.86 -35.54
CA LEU A 47 3.91 -29.32 -34.25
C LEU A 47 3.51 -30.48 -33.33
N SER A 48 4.41 -31.43 -33.12
CA SER A 48 4.21 -32.52 -32.18
C SER A 48 5.54 -32.85 -31.50
N ARG A 49 5.55 -32.75 -30.17
CA ARG A 49 6.62 -33.13 -29.23
C ARG A 49 7.58 -32.01 -28.85
N ILE A 50 7.16 -31.20 -27.88
CA ILE A 50 8.08 -30.63 -26.90
C ILE A 50 8.75 -31.84 -26.21
N PRO A 51 10.08 -31.93 -26.11
CA PRO A 51 10.72 -33.05 -25.44
C PRO A 51 10.22 -33.11 -23.99
N ILE A 52 9.68 -34.26 -23.59
CA ILE A 52 9.02 -34.50 -22.29
C ILE A 52 9.85 -33.92 -21.12
N ASN A 53 11.18 -34.07 -21.19
CA ASN A 53 12.13 -33.55 -20.19
C ASN A 53 12.09 -32.02 -20.02
N ALA A 54 11.86 -31.28 -21.10
CA ALA A 54 11.83 -29.82 -21.09
C ALA A 54 10.55 -29.29 -20.44
N PHE A 55 9.43 -30.00 -20.60
CA PHE A 55 8.18 -29.71 -19.91
C PHE A 55 8.30 -30.01 -18.40
N PHE A 56 8.85 -31.17 -18.04
CA PHE A 56 9.08 -31.53 -16.63
C PHE A 56 10.01 -30.55 -15.92
N CYS A 57 11.07 -30.06 -16.57
CA CYS A 57 11.95 -29.05 -15.98
C CYS A 57 11.21 -27.72 -15.72
N GLU A 58 10.38 -27.28 -16.66
CA GLU A 58 9.63 -26.03 -16.54
C GLU A 58 8.56 -26.14 -15.44
N PHE A 59 7.85 -27.26 -15.39
CA PHE A 59 6.92 -27.60 -14.31
C PHE A 59 7.62 -27.62 -12.94
N PHE A 60 8.76 -28.29 -12.83
CA PHE A 60 9.53 -28.38 -11.58
C PHE A 60 9.98 -27.00 -11.09
N LEU A 61 10.47 -26.12 -11.98
CA LEU A 61 10.87 -24.76 -11.60
C LEU A 61 9.68 -23.91 -11.14
N ILE A 62 8.51 -24.06 -11.76
CA ILE A 62 7.29 -23.38 -11.34
C ILE A 62 6.86 -23.86 -9.95
N VAL A 63 6.84 -25.18 -9.72
CA VAL A 63 6.50 -25.74 -8.40
C VAL A 63 7.48 -25.22 -7.34
N LEU A 64 8.78 -25.23 -7.63
CA LEU A 64 9.80 -24.72 -6.71
C LEU A 64 9.60 -23.22 -6.39
N LEU A 65 9.25 -22.41 -7.40
CA LEU A 65 8.99 -20.98 -7.23
C LEU A 65 7.77 -20.75 -6.32
N LEU A 66 6.67 -21.45 -6.58
CA LEU A 66 5.44 -21.32 -5.81
C LEU A 66 5.61 -21.83 -4.38
N SER A 67 6.34 -22.94 -4.17
CA SER A 67 6.68 -23.44 -2.84
C SER A 67 7.54 -22.44 -2.06
N ALA A 68 8.56 -21.85 -2.70
CA ALA A 68 9.41 -20.86 -2.05
C ALA A 68 8.63 -19.59 -1.69
N GLN A 69 7.77 -19.11 -2.59
CA GLN A 69 6.90 -17.96 -2.34
C GLN A 69 5.94 -18.23 -1.18
N LEU A 70 5.28 -19.40 -1.17
CA LEU A 70 4.36 -19.79 -0.10
C LEU A 70 5.08 -19.88 1.25
N TYR A 71 6.28 -20.48 1.28
CA TYR A 71 7.10 -20.54 2.49
C TYR A 71 7.41 -19.15 3.04
N VAL A 72 7.81 -18.20 2.18
CA VAL A 72 8.12 -16.83 2.60
C VAL A 72 6.87 -16.12 3.12
N LEU A 73 5.74 -16.24 2.43
CA LEU A 73 4.47 -15.63 2.86
C LEU A 73 4.03 -16.18 4.22
N LEU A 74 4.06 -17.50 4.42
CA LEU A 74 3.72 -18.12 5.70
C LEU A 74 4.69 -17.73 6.81
N SER A 75 6.00 -17.67 6.52
CA SER A 75 7.01 -17.28 7.50
C SER A 75 6.85 -15.82 7.93
N PHE A 76 6.52 -14.93 7.00
CA PHE A 76 6.26 -13.52 7.29
C PHE A 76 4.93 -13.33 8.04
N ALA A 77 3.88 -14.05 7.62
CA ALA A 77 2.58 -14.06 8.27
C ALA A 77 2.64 -14.52 9.72
N ALA A 78 3.41 -15.57 10.01
CA ALA A 78 3.57 -16.13 11.37
C ALA A 78 4.16 -15.14 12.38
N GLN A 79 4.79 -14.06 11.91
CA GLN A 79 5.45 -13.07 12.78
C GLN A 79 4.65 -11.78 12.95
N LYS A 80 3.55 -11.60 12.21
CA LYS A 80 2.59 -10.52 12.50
C LYS A 80 1.59 -11.04 13.54
N PRO A 81 1.54 -10.44 14.76
CA PRO A 81 0.67 -10.92 15.85
C PRO A 81 -0.81 -10.89 15.46
N VAL A 82 -1.18 -10.05 14.48
CA VAL A 82 -2.49 -10.09 13.83
C VAL A 82 -2.30 -9.89 12.32
N LEU A 83 -2.62 -10.92 11.54
CA LEU A 83 -2.82 -10.76 10.10
C LEU A 83 -4.08 -9.91 9.88
N MET A 84 -3.98 -8.87 9.03
CA MET A 84 -5.08 -7.95 8.73
C MET A 84 -5.53 -7.09 9.94
N ASN A 85 -4.60 -6.51 10.72
CA ASN A 85 -4.92 -5.66 11.89
C ASN A 85 -5.19 -4.17 11.56
N THR A 86 -4.84 -3.69 10.36
CA THR A 86 -5.13 -2.32 9.86
C THR A 86 -6.49 -2.31 9.14
N PRO A 87 -7.13 -1.16 8.80
CA PRO A 87 -8.58 -0.89 8.92
C PRO A 87 -9.48 -1.64 7.90
N PHE A 88 -9.43 -2.96 7.93
CA PHE A 88 -10.18 -3.87 7.10
C PHE A 88 -11.66 -3.94 7.44
N GLN A 89 -12.10 -3.29 8.52
CA GLN A 89 -13.49 -3.35 8.98
C GLN A 89 -14.46 -2.86 7.90
N ALA A 90 -14.17 -1.72 7.27
CA ALA A 90 -14.97 -1.24 6.14
C ALA A 90 -14.99 -2.28 5.01
N SER A 91 -13.83 -2.82 4.59
CA SER A 91 -13.78 -3.84 3.53
C SER A 91 -14.49 -5.15 3.89
N PHE A 92 -14.65 -5.47 5.18
CA PHE A 92 -15.34 -6.66 5.66
C PHE A 92 -16.87 -6.46 5.65
N SER A 93 -17.36 -5.25 5.92
CA SER A 93 -18.78 -4.87 5.74
C SER A 93 -19.29 -5.03 4.31
N LEU A 94 -18.39 -5.02 3.31
CA LEU A 94 -18.71 -5.34 1.91
C LEU A 94 -19.19 -6.80 1.73
N LEU A 95 -18.79 -7.70 2.63
CA LEU A 95 -18.87 -9.15 2.43
C LEU A 95 -20.22 -9.75 2.85
N THR A 96 -21.14 -8.98 3.41
CA THR A 96 -22.47 -9.45 3.83
C THR A 96 -23.17 -10.28 2.75
N PRO A 97 -23.23 -9.87 1.46
CA PRO A 97 -23.85 -10.69 0.42
C PRO A 97 -23.15 -12.03 0.17
N ALA A 98 -21.83 -12.11 0.38
CA ALA A 98 -21.10 -13.36 0.25
C ALA A 98 -21.44 -14.35 1.37
N VAL A 99 -21.74 -13.87 2.59
CA VAL A 99 -22.24 -14.70 3.69
C VAL A 99 -23.63 -15.26 3.36
N LEU A 100 -24.55 -14.42 2.88
CA LEU A 100 -25.90 -14.87 2.48
C LEU A 100 -25.83 -15.88 1.33
N PHE A 101 -24.94 -15.67 0.36
CA PHE A 101 -24.72 -16.63 -0.72
C PHE A 101 -24.21 -17.98 -0.21
N ALA A 102 -23.30 -17.96 0.77
CA ALA A 102 -22.81 -19.18 1.41
C ALA A 102 -23.91 -19.93 2.16
N GLY A 103 -24.84 -19.20 2.79
CA GLY A 103 -26.06 -19.75 3.42
C GLY A 103 -27.14 -20.21 2.45
N GLY A 104 -26.98 -20.03 1.14
CA GLY A 104 -27.94 -20.48 0.12
C GLY A 104 -29.00 -19.45 -0.28
N TYR A 105 -28.89 -18.19 0.15
CA TYR A 105 -29.90 -17.14 -0.08
C TYR A 105 -29.59 -16.24 -1.30
N GLY A 106 -28.69 -16.68 -2.18
CA GLY A 106 -28.21 -15.87 -3.31
C GLY A 106 -27.34 -14.68 -2.87
N LEU A 107 -26.85 -13.89 -3.83
CA LEU A 107 -26.20 -12.61 -3.50
C LEU A 107 -27.28 -11.59 -3.14
N SER A 108 -27.52 -11.47 -1.85
CA SER A 108 -28.59 -10.65 -1.27
C SER A 108 -28.06 -9.83 -0.09
N THR A 109 -28.76 -8.77 0.29
CA THR A 109 -28.53 -7.99 1.51
C THR A 109 -29.69 -8.19 2.48
N THR A 110 -29.45 -7.89 3.76
CA THR A 110 -30.39 -8.03 4.86
C THR A 110 -30.00 -7.06 5.97
N ASP A 111 -30.89 -6.81 6.92
CA ASP A 111 -30.50 -6.18 8.17
C ASP A 111 -29.65 -7.20 8.95
N THR A 112 -28.41 -6.84 9.26
CA THR A 112 -27.48 -7.73 9.97
C THR A 112 -27.84 -7.90 11.45
N ASP A 113 -28.62 -6.98 12.01
CA ASP A 113 -29.06 -7.04 13.41
C ASP A 113 -30.21 -8.04 13.61
N GLU A 114 -30.97 -8.38 12.56
CA GLU A 114 -32.03 -9.39 12.61
C GLU A 114 -31.49 -10.83 12.67
N ILE A 115 -30.20 -11.03 12.35
CA ILE A 115 -29.59 -12.35 12.23
C ILE A 115 -28.59 -12.55 13.38
N PRO A 116 -28.88 -13.45 14.34
CA PRO A 116 -28.04 -13.66 15.51
C PRO A 116 -26.59 -13.94 15.11
N GLY A 117 -25.64 -13.20 15.69
CA GLY A 117 -24.19 -13.38 15.45
C GLY A 117 -23.65 -12.88 14.10
N LEU A 118 -24.50 -12.50 13.14
CA LEU A 118 -24.04 -12.01 11.84
C LEU A 118 -23.35 -10.65 11.97
N ASN A 119 -23.95 -9.71 12.70
CA ASN A 119 -23.34 -8.39 12.89
C ASN A 119 -21.99 -8.50 13.62
N ASP A 120 -21.86 -9.39 14.60
CA ASP A 120 -20.59 -9.62 15.31
C ASP A 120 -19.50 -10.18 14.38
N PHE A 121 -19.86 -11.06 13.44
CA PHE A 121 -18.93 -11.53 12.41
C PHE A 121 -18.54 -10.40 11.45
N ILE A 122 -19.51 -9.64 10.93
CA ILE A 122 -19.27 -8.54 9.98
C ILE A 122 -18.41 -7.43 10.61
N LEU A 123 -18.62 -7.12 11.89
CA LEU A 123 -17.82 -6.17 12.65
C LEU A 123 -16.52 -6.77 13.20
N ARG A 124 -16.16 -7.99 12.78
CA ARG A 124 -14.96 -8.73 13.19
C ARG A 124 -14.80 -8.93 14.71
N LYS A 125 -15.90 -8.88 15.47
CA LYS A 125 -15.95 -9.32 16.88
C LYS A 125 -15.94 -10.84 16.98
N ALA A 126 -16.43 -11.54 15.95
CA ALA A 126 -16.34 -12.98 15.80
C ALA A 126 -15.51 -13.34 14.55
N LYS A 127 -14.70 -14.41 14.64
CA LYS A 127 -13.82 -14.86 13.53
C LYS A 127 -14.53 -15.71 12.48
N SER A 128 -15.72 -16.23 12.81
CA SER A 128 -16.50 -17.16 11.99
C SER A 128 -17.98 -16.97 12.25
N PHE A 129 -18.81 -17.42 11.29
CA PHE A 129 -20.25 -17.39 11.38
C PHE A 129 -20.83 -18.76 10.98
N ASP A 130 -21.79 -19.29 11.74
CA ASP A 130 -22.48 -20.52 11.37
C ASP A 130 -23.74 -20.18 10.57
N VAL A 131 -23.78 -20.59 9.30
CA VAL A 131 -24.93 -20.38 8.42
C VAL A 131 -26.21 -21.05 8.93
N LYS A 132 -26.13 -21.99 9.88
CA LYS A 132 -27.33 -22.54 10.54
C LYS A 132 -28.04 -21.53 11.45
N GLN A 133 -27.41 -20.42 11.79
CA GLN A 133 -28.00 -19.34 12.60
C GLN A 133 -28.97 -18.48 11.79
N PHE A 134 -29.05 -18.66 10.46
CA PHE A 134 -30.08 -18.01 9.66
C PHE A 134 -31.47 -18.50 10.11
N PRO A 135 -32.41 -17.58 10.42
CA PRO A 135 -33.78 -17.95 10.76
C PRO A 135 -34.51 -18.51 9.53
N ASP A 136 -35.56 -19.31 9.76
CA ASP A 136 -36.36 -19.94 8.70
C ASP A 136 -36.93 -18.90 7.71
N SER A 137 -37.21 -17.69 8.18
CA SER A 137 -37.61 -16.55 7.37
C SER A 137 -37.06 -15.24 7.92
N PHE A 138 -36.50 -14.40 7.04
CA PHE A 138 -36.07 -13.03 7.31
C PHE A 138 -36.19 -12.20 6.04
N ASP A 139 -36.22 -10.88 6.17
CA ASP A 139 -36.30 -9.98 5.04
C ASP A 139 -34.95 -9.88 4.32
N LYS A 140 -34.96 -10.09 3.01
CA LYS A 140 -33.74 -10.01 2.18
C LYS A 140 -34.05 -9.38 0.85
N GLN A 141 -33.08 -8.62 0.35
CA GLN A 141 -33.17 -7.95 -0.95
C GLN A 141 -32.05 -8.42 -1.86
N PRO A 142 -32.30 -8.60 -3.17
CA PRO A 142 -31.23 -8.91 -4.12
C PRO A 142 -30.21 -7.77 -4.14
N LEU A 143 -28.94 -8.09 -4.39
CA LEU A 143 -27.90 -7.08 -4.52
C LEU A 143 -28.14 -6.20 -5.75
N THR A 144 -28.64 -4.98 -5.54
CA THR A 144 -28.90 -3.99 -6.59
C THR A 144 -28.04 -2.74 -6.49
N ASN A 145 -27.40 -2.52 -5.33
CA ASN A 145 -26.58 -1.35 -5.08
C ASN A 145 -25.34 -1.32 -6.01
N PRO A 146 -25.02 -0.16 -6.64
CA PRO A 146 -23.88 -0.03 -7.55
C PRO A 146 -22.53 -0.42 -6.95
N LEU A 147 -22.27 -0.10 -5.68
CA LEU A 147 -20.98 -0.38 -5.03
C LEU A 147 -20.74 -1.88 -4.87
N GLY A 148 -21.78 -2.60 -4.45
CA GLY A 148 -21.73 -4.06 -4.34
C GLY A 148 -21.59 -4.73 -5.70
N LEU A 149 -22.29 -4.21 -6.72
CA LEU A 149 -22.23 -4.74 -8.09
C LEU A 149 -20.88 -4.49 -8.78
N ASP A 150 -20.17 -3.39 -8.47
CA ASP A 150 -18.79 -3.17 -8.91
C ASP A 150 -17.82 -4.27 -8.43
N HIS A 151 -18.21 -5.01 -7.38
CA HIS A 151 -17.46 -6.12 -6.79
C HIS A 151 -18.18 -7.47 -6.93
N LEU A 152 -19.13 -7.58 -7.87
CA LEU A 152 -19.98 -8.76 -8.06
C LEU A 152 -19.22 -10.08 -8.07
N TYR A 153 -18.15 -10.16 -8.88
CA TYR A 153 -17.37 -11.40 -9.01
C TYR A 153 -16.44 -11.62 -7.82
N PHE A 154 -15.97 -10.56 -7.15
CA PHE A 154 -15.25 -10.69 -5.89
C PHE A 154 -16.13 -11.32 -4.81
N LEU A 155 -17.38 -10.85 -4.68
CA LEU A 155 -18.36 -11.40 -3.75
C LEU A 155 -18.72 -12.85 -4.08
N TYR A 156 -18.87 -13.21 -5.35
CA TYR A 156 -19.07 -14.61 -5.74
C TYR A 156 -17.88 -15.50 -5.39
N ILE A 157 -16.64 -15.06 -5.62
CA ILE A 157 -15.44 -15.84 -5.29
C ILE A 157 -15.40 -16.14 -3.79
N ILE A 158 -15.64 -15.13 -2.95
CA ILE A 158 -15.68 -15.31 -1.49
C ILE A 158 -16.87 -16.15 -1.07
N GLY A 159 -18.06 -15.90 -1.62
CA GLY A 159 -19.27 -16.65 -1.32
C GLY A 159 -19.12 -18.14 -1.62
N TRP A 160 -18.52 -18.51 -2.76
CA TRP A 160 -18.22 -19.91 -3.07
C TRP A 160 -17.18 -20.51 -2.12
N LEU A 161 -16.14 -19.75 -1.78
CA LEU A 161 -15.12 -20.20 -0.83
C LEU A 161 -15.75 -20.52 0.53
N TRP A 162 -16.58 -19.62 1.06
CA TRP A 162 -17.28 -19.83 2.32
C TRP A 162 -18.37 -20.91 2.23
N ARG A 163 -19.02 -21.07 1.09
CA ARG A 163 -19.98 -22.16 0.88
C ARG A 163 -19.34 -23.54 0.95
N LEU A 164 -18.11 -23.67 0.48
CA LEU A 164 -17.38 -24.95 0.44
C LEU A 164 -16.67 -25.28 1.76
N PHE A 165 -16.15 -24.27 2.45
CA PHE A 165 -15.27 -24.46 3.62
C PHE A 165 -15.81 -23.88 4.93
N GLY A 166 -17.03 -23.31 4.93
CA GLY A 166 -17.62 -22.60 6.06
C GLY A 166 -17.25 -21.11 6.06
N VAL A 167 -18.06 -20.28 6.75
CA VAL A 167 -17.84 -18.83 6.84
C VAL A 167 -16.81 -18.53 7.93
N HIS A 168 -15.58 -18.22 7.52
CA HIS A 168 -14.47 -17.91 8.42
C HIS A 168 -13.55 -16.84 7.82
N GLU A 169 -13.09 -15.89 8.64
CA GLU A 169 -12.19 -14.80 8.21
C GLU A 169 -10.87 -15.30 7.61
N PHE A 170 -10.25 -16.37 8.13
CA PHE A 170 -8.95 -16.87 7.66
C PHE A 170 -8.97 -17.36 6.21
N LEU A 171 -10.14 -17.75 5.68
CA LEU A 171 -10.28 -18.11 4.26
C LEU A 171 -9.95 -16.95 3.32
N LEU A 172 -10.13 -15.70 3.75
CA LEU A 172 -9.71 -14.53 3.00
C LEU A 172 -8.19 -14.39 2.91
N VAL A 173 -7.46 -14.80 3.96
CA VAL A 173 -5.98 -14.86 3.96
C VAL A 173 -5.50 -15.88 2.93
N TYR A 174 -6.13 -17.07 2.89
CA TYR A 174 -5.77 -18.09 1.91
C TYR A 174 -6.10 -17.66 0.47
N LEU A 175 -7.24 -17.01 0.25
CA LEU A 175 -7.59 -16.42 -1.04
C LEU A 175 -6.54 -15.40 -1.48
N TYR A 176 -6.10 -14.55 -0.55
CA TYR A 176 -5.06 -13.56 -0.79
C TYR A 176 -3.71 -14.21 -1.15
N PHE A 177 -3.29 -15.25 -0.44
CA PHE A 177 -2.09 -16.03 -0.79
C PHE A 177 -2.21 -16.69 -2.15
N PHE A 178 -3.38 -17.25 -2.47
CA PHE A 178 -3.66 -17.84 -3.78
C PHE A 178 -3.52 -16.81 -4.91
N MET A 179 -4.06 -15.61 -4.74
CA MET A 179 -3.90 -14.51 -5.70
C MET A 179 -2.42 -14.14 -5.89
N ARG A 180 -1.64 -14.07 -4.79
CA ARG A 180 -0.18 -13.81 -4.86
C ARG A 180 0.58 -14.89 -5.61
N LEU A 181 0.24 -16.15 -5.39
CA LEU A 181 0.82 -17.28 -6.12
C LEU A 181 0.50 -17.22 -7.62
N CYS A 182 -0.75 -16.86 -7.97
CA CYS A 182 -1.14 -16.64 -9.37
C CYS A 182 -0.30 -15.53 -10.02
N CYS A 183 -0.15 -14.40 -9.35
CA CYS A 183 0.70 -13.32 -9.82
C CYS A 183 2.17 -13.75 -9.96
N GLY A 184 2.70 -14.61 -9.06
CA GLY A 184 4.04 -15.18 -9.16
C GLY A 184 4.22 -16.04 -10.42
N LEU A 185 3.20 -16.81 -10.80
CA LEU A 185 3.15 -17.57 -12.04
C LEU A 185 3.12 -16.64 -13.29
N PHE A 186 2.36 -15.55 -13.24
CA PHE A 186 2.34 -14.57 -14.34
C PHE A 186 3.67 -13.81 -14.47
N ILE A 187 4.31 -13.46 -13.35
CA ILE A 187 5.65 -12.86 -13.34
C ILE A 187 6.67 -13.83 -13.96
N TYR A 188 6.61 -15.12 -13.64
CA TYR A 188 7.42 -16.13 -14.33
C TYR A 188 7.14 -16.15 -15.84
N GLY A 189 5.87 -16.10 -16.24
CA GLY A 189 5.46 -15.96 -17.64
C GLY A 189 6.08 -14.74 -18.33
N LEU A 190 6.07 -13.57 -17.68
CA LEU A 190 6.70 -12.34 -18.20
C LEU A 190 8.21 -12.50 -18.34
N CYS A 191 8.89 -13.02 -17.32
CA CYS A 191 10.31 -13.33 -17.38
C CYS A 191 10.64 -14.27 -18.55
N ARG A 192 9.83 -15.32 -18.78
CA ARG A 192 10.03 -16.29 -19.87
C ARG A 192 9.93 -15.68 -21.27
N LEU A 193 9.30 -14.51 -21.43
CA LEU A 193 9.26 -13.81 -22.73
C LEU A 193 10.62 -13.24 -23.12
N GLY A 194 11.46 -12.85 -22.13
CA GLY A 194 12.74 -12.17 -22.36
C GLY A 194 13.98 -12.99 -21.99
N THR A 195 13.92 -13.86 -20.98
CA THR A 195 15.08 -14.57 -20.42
C THR A 195 15.04 -16.08 -20.66
N SER A 196 16.08 -16.82 -20.28
CA SER A 196 16.09 -18.30 -20.26
C SER A 196 15.46 -18.87 -18.98
N ARG A 197 15.09 -20.16 -18.97
CA ARG A 197 14.34 -20.79 -17.85
C ARG A 197 14.96 -20.57 -16.46
N ILE A 198 16.28 -20.72 -16.34
CA ILE A 198 16.98 -20.56 -15.06
C ILE A 198 16.96 -19.09 -14.63
N PHE A 199 17.26 -18.17 -15.54
CA PHE A 199 17.18 -16.73 -15.24
C PHE A 199 15.75 -16.29 -14.94
N SER A 200 14.76 -16.81 -15.66
CA SER A 200 13.37 -16.53 -15.38
C SER A 200 12.99 -17.00 -13.98
N PHE A 201 13.40 -18.21 -13.56
CA PHE A 201 13.18 -18.69 -12.20
C PHE A 201 13.85 -17.79 -11.15
N LEU A 202 15.15 -17.50 -11.32
CA LEU A 202 15.91 -16.69 -10.35
C LEU A 202 15.36 -15.27 -10.24
N THR A 203 15.09 -14.61 -11.37
CA THR A 203 14.53 -13.26 -11.39
C THR A 203 13.12 -13.24 -10.81
N SER A 204 12.27 -14.20 -11.17
CA SER A 204 10.94 -14.30 -10.56
C SER A 204 11.00 -14.56 -9.06
N LEU A 205 11.93 -15.39 -8.58
CA LEU A 205 12.12 -15.63 -7.16
C LEU A 205 12.51 -14.35 -6.42
N LEU A 206 13.42 -13.55 -6.97
CA LEU A 206 13.79 -12.24 -6.40
C LEU A 206 12.62 -11.25 -6.40
N ILE A 207 11.76 -11.28 -7.42
CA ILE A 207 10.58 -10.40 -7.50
C ILE A 207 9.52 -10.81 -6.49
N VAL A 208 9.12 -12.09 -6.43
CA VAL A 208 8.04 -12.53 -5.53
C VAL A 208 8.43 -12.50 -4.06
N THR A 209 9.73 -12.32 -3.77
CA THR A 209 10.28 -12.10 -2.44
C THR A 209 10.69 -10.65 -2.19
N SER A 210 10.32 -9.72 -3.09
CA SER A 210 10.63 -8.30 -2.89
C SER A 210 9.73 -7.66 -1.82
N PRO A 211 10.19 -6.59 -1.16
CA PRO A 211 9.42 -5.87 -0.16
C PRO A 211 8.00 -5.48 -0.62
N ALA A 212 7.88 -4.86 -1.79
CA ALA A 212 6.59 -4.45 -2.35
C ALA A 212 5.63 -5.64 -2.59
N TYR A 213 6.17 -6.84 -2.79
CA TYR A 213 5.40 -8.04 -3.07
C TYR A 213 5.19 -8.93 -1.83
N MET A 214 5.88 -8.65 -0.73
CA MET A 214 5.66 -9.32 0.56
C MET A 214 4.75 -8.52 1.49
N ASP A 215 4.50 -7.24 1.18
CA ASP A 215 3.59 -6.39 1.94
C ASP A 215 2.20 -7.03 2.07
N LEU A 216 1.81 -7.36 3.30
CA LEU A 216 0.53 -7.98 3.64
C LEU A 216 -0.56 -6.96 3.95
N ASP A 217 -0.24 -5.67 3.97
CA ASP A 217 -1.17 -4.62 4.41
C ASP A 217 -2.08 -4.12 3.28
N ILE A 218 -1.85 -4.55 2.03
CA ILE A 218 -2.78 -4.32 0.91
C ILE A 218 -4.05 -5.16 1.09
N SER A 219 -5.22 -4.55 0.89
CA SER A 219 -6.48 -5.27 0.99
C SER A 219 -6.66 -6.40 -0.02
N PRO A 220 -7.25 -7.56 0.33
CA PRO A 220 -7.56 -8.61 -0.64
C PRO A 220 -8.41 -8.09 -1.80
N ARG A 221 -9.30 -7.13 -1.52
CA ARG A 221 -10.09 -6.39 -2.51
C ARG A 221 -9.20 -5.61 -3.49
N ASP A 222 -8.31 -4.77 -2.99
CA ASP A 222 -7.47 -3.91 -3.83
C ASP A 222 -6.37 -4.70 -4.56
N PHE A 223 -5.88 -5.78 -3.94
CA PHE A 223 -4.94 -6.71 -4.55
C PHE A 223 -5.60 -7.55 -5.65
N GLY A 224 -6.91 -7.80 -5.54
CA GLY A 224 -7.69 -8.65 -6.44
C GLY A 224 -7.55 -8.32 -7.93
N LYS A 225 -7.14 -7.10 -8.30
CA LYS A 225 -6.87 -6.70 -9.69
C LYS A 225 -5.55 -7.23 -10.27
N ALA A 226 -4.52 -7.43 -9.44
CA ALA A 226 -3.17 -7.73 -9.91
C ALA A 226 -3.07 -9.01 -10.76
N PRO A 227 -3.72 -10.14 -10.41
CA PRO A 227 -3.66 -11.34 -11.24
C PRO A 227 -4.22 -11.11 -12.64
N PHE A 228 -5.29 -10.33 -12.77
CA PHE A 228 -5.94 -10.05 -14.06
C PHE A 228 -5.09 -9.11 -14.93
N ILE A 229 -4.54 -8.05 -14.34
CA ILE A 229 -3.68 -7.11 -15.06
C ILE A 229 -2.40 -7.82 -15.53
N LEU A 230 -1.73 -8.58 -14.65
CA LEU A 230 -0.51 -9.32 -15.02
C LEU A 230 -0.80 -10.41 -16.06
N ALA A 231 -1.90 -11.16 -15.93
CA ALA A 231 -2.33 -12.13 -16.93
C ALA A 231 -2.56 -11.48 -18.29
N PHE A 232 -3.22 -10.31 -18.32
CA PHE A 232 -3.40 -9.54 -19.54
C PHE A 232 -2.06 -9.10 -20.14
N ILE A 233 -1.13 -8.56 -19.34
CA ILE A 233 0.18 -8.13 -19.86
C ILE A 233 0.93 -9.32 -20.47
N VAL A 234 0.92 -10.50 -19.83
CA VAL A 234 1.52 -11.73 -20.39
C VAL A 234 0.89 -12.09 -21.73
N VAL A 235 -0.44 -12.20 -21.78
CA VAL A 235 -1.16 -12.60 -23.00
C VAL A 235 -1.03 -11.56 -24.11
N GLY A 236 -1.15 -10.29 -23.78
CA GLY A 236 -1.02 -9.17 -24.71
C GLY A 236 0.36 -9.11 -25.33
N LEU A 237 1.42 -9.17 -24.53
CA LEU A 237 2.79 -9.24 -25.05
C LEU A 237 3.02 -10.53 -25.85
N TRP A 238 2.46 -11.66 -25.44
CA TRP A 238 2.57 -12.91 -26.20
C TRP A 238 1.89 -12.84 -27.58
N LEU A 239 0.73 -12.20 -27.68
CA LEU A 239 0.00 -11.97 -28.94
C LEU A 239 0.79 -11.09 -29.92
N VAL A 240 1.56 -10.12 -29.42
CA VAL A 240 2.31 -9.18 -30.26
C VAL A 240 3.73 -9.67 -30.57
N LEU A 241 4.37 -10.37 -29.64
CA LEU A 241 5.75 -10.84 -29.80
C LEU A 241 5.83 -12.14 -30.61
N ARG A 242 4.79 -12.99 -30.59
CA ARG A 242 4.77 -14.29 -31.27
C ARG A 242 3.68 -14.36 -32.34
N SER A 243 3.92 -15.17 -33.37
CA SER A 243 2.94 -15.38 -34.44
C SER A 243 1.97 -16.52 -34.11
N HIS A 244 0.67 -16.29 -34.25
CA HIS A 244 -0.37 -17.23 -33.88
C HIS A 244 -1.15 -17.74 -35.09
N SER A 245 -1.74 -18.94 -34.98
CA SER A 245 -2.76 -19.37 -35.95
C SER A 245 -4.06 -18.60 -35.67
N SER A 246 -4.91 -18.46 -36.69
CA SER A 246 -6.18 -17.74 -36.56
C SER A 246 -7.05 -18.26 -35.43
N TRP A 247 -7.15 -19.57 -35.26
CA TRP A 247 -7.95 -20.17 -34.19
C TRP A 247 -7.41 -19.88 -32.79
N ARG A 248 -6.08 -20.02 -32.60
CA ARG A 248 -5.45 -19.65 -31.32
C ARG A 248 -5.64 -18.17 -31.01
N PHE A 249 -5.54 -17.32 -32.02
CA PHE A 249 -5.81 -15.89 -31.87
C PHE A 249 -7.25 -15.61 -31.43
N LEU A 250 -8.26 -16.25 -32.02
CA LEU A 250 -9.66 -16.10 -31.60
C LEU A 250 -9.89 -16.62 -30.17
N LEU A 251 -9.32 -17.77 -29.82
CA LEU A 251 -9.39 -18.31 -28.45
C LEU A 251 -8.75 -17.35 -27.44
N LEU A 252 -7.61 -16.76 -27.77
CA LEU A 252 -6.96 -15.77 -26.92
C LEU A 252 -7.75 -14.48 -26.85
N SER A 253 -8.43 -14.08 -27.91
CA SER A 253 -9.32 -12.90 -27.91
C SER A 253 -10.53 -13.12 -26.99
N LEU A 254 -11.16 -14.28 -27.10
CA LEU A 254 -12.24 -14.71 -26.20
C LEU A 254 -11.77 -14.75 -24.74
N PHE A 255 -10.62 -15.41 -24.50
CA PHE A 255 -10.00 -15.50 -23.18
C PHE A 255 -9.69 -14.12 -22.60
N THR A 256 -9.11 -13.21 -23.39
CA THR A 256 -8.84 -11.83 -22.95
C THR A 256 -10.12 -11.11 -22.59
N GLY A 257 -11.19 -11.19 -23.40
CA GLY A 257 -12.47 -10.57 -23.07
C GLY A 257 -13.09 -11.15 -21.79
N THR A 258 -13.04 -12.47 -21.60
CA THR A 258 -13.50 -13.14 -20.36
C THR A 258 -12.66 -12.75 -19.15
N LEU A 259 -11.33 -12.75 -19.28
CA LEU A 259 -10.38 -12.36 -18.22
C LEU A 259 -10.65 -10.93 -17.76
N LEU A 260 -10.79 -9.98 -18.69
CA LEU A 260 -11.07 -8.59 -18.37
C LEU A 260 -12.49 -8.40 -17.83
N GLY A 261 -13.48 -9.16 -18.31
CA GLY A 261 -14.85 -9.08 -17.83
C GLY A 261 -15.00 -9.55 -16.38
N ILE A 262 -14.40 -10.69 -16.04
CA ILE A 262 -14.34 -11.17 -14.65
C ILE A 262 -13.52 -10.21 -13.80
N GLY A 263 -12.34 -9.80 -14.29
CA GLY A 263 -11.46 -8.89 -13.56
C GLY A 263 -12.13 -7.55 -13.24
N TYR A 264 -12.94 -7.00 -14.14
CA TYR A 264 -13.68 -5.76 -13.91
C TYR A 264 -14.67 -5.87 -12.75
N GLY A 265 -15.41 -6.98 -12.62
CA GLY A 265 -16.30 -7.20 -11.48
C GLY A 265 -15.62 -7.77 -10.23
N VAL A 266 -14.31 -8.03 -10.29
CA VAL A 266 -13.49 -8.16 -9.07
C VAL A 266 -13.05 -6.78 -8.61
N ARG A 267 -12.54 -5.98 -9.55
CA ARG A 267 -12.10 -4.62 -9.30
C ARG A 267 -12.19 -3.75 -10.57
N PRO A 268 -12.87 -2.59 -10.52
CA PRO A 268 -13.05 -1.72 -11.69
C PRO A 268 -11.75 -1.24 -12.34
N ASP A 269 -10.64 -1.12 -11.59
CA ASP A 269 -9.32 -0.74 -12.11
C ASP A 269 -8.86 -1.57 -13.33
N VAL A 270 -9.32 -2.83 -13.46
CA VAL A 270 -8.97 -3.73 -14.57
C VAL A 270 -9.42 -3.17 -15.94
N LEU A 271 -10.38 -2.23 -15.95
CA LEU A 271 -10.84 -1.56 -17.17
C LEU A 271 -9.70 -0.87 -17.94
N ILE A 272 -8.62 -0.46 -17.25
CA ILE A 272 -7.44 0.14 -17.89
C ILE A 272 -6.77 -0.78 -18.93
N CYS A 273 -6.99 -2.09 -18.84
CA CYS A 273 -6.49 -3.05 -19.82
C CYS A 273 -7.28 -3.04 -21.13
N LEU A 274 -8.55 -2.61 -21.13
CA LEU A 274 -9.45 -2.73 -22.29
C LEU A 274 -8.97 -1.93 -23.52
N PRO A 275 -8.57 -0.63 -23.41
CA PRO A 275 -8.04 0.11 -24.55
C PRO A 275 -6.80 -0.56 -25.16
N MET A 276 -5.91 -1.07 -24.30
CA MET A 276 -4.71 -1.76 -24.74
C MET A 276 -5.04 -3.13 -25.36
N ALA A 277 -6.05 -3.83 -24.85
CA ALA A 277 -6.53 -5.09 -25.41
C ALA A 277 -7.12 -4.89 -26.82
N LEU A 278 -7.90 -3.83 -27.00
CA LEU A 278 -8.43 -3.44 -28.31
C LEU A 278 -7.33 -3.08 -29.30
N LEU A 279 -6.30 -2.35 -28.87
CA LEU A 279 -5.14 -2.06 -29.71
C LEU A 279 -4.38 -3.33 -30.09
N VAL A 280 -4.14 -4.23 -29.12
CA VAL A 280 -3.41 -5.48 -29.33
C VAL A 280 -4.18 -6.40 -30.28
N ILE A 281 -5.45 -6.68 -30.00
CA ILE A 281 -6.25 -7.64 -30.76
C ILE A 281 -6.74 -7.04 -32.07
N GLY A 282 -7.07 -5.76 -32.10
CA GLY A 282 -7.55 -5.07 -33.30
C GLY A 282 -6.45 -4.71 -34.29
N VAL A 283 -5.19 -4.53 -33.84
CA VAL A 283 -4.12 -3.99 -34.70
C VAL A 283 -2.79 -4.74 -34.55
N LEU A 284 -2.26 -4.91 -33.34
CA LEU A 284 -0.84 -5.26 -33.15
C LEU A 284 -0.54 -6.77 -33.18
N ALA A 285 -1.54 -7.63 -32.96
CA ALA A 285 -1.35 -9.07 -32.85
C ALA A 285 -0.81 -9.70 -34.16
N LYS A 286 0.14 -10.62 -34.04
CA LYS A 286 0.76 -11.26 -35.22
C LYS A 286 -0.01 -12.53 -35.62
N ILE A 287 -0.83 -12.42 -36.66
CA ILE A 287 -1.67 -13.55 -37.16
C ILE A 287 -1.10 -14.16 -38.44
N ARG A 288 -0.97 -15.49 -38.47
CA ARG A 288 -0.62 -16.29 -39.67
C ARG A 288 -1.86 -16.52 -40.54
N ALA A 289 -2.35 -15.46 -41.18
CA ALA A 289 -3.51 -15.51 -42.07
C ALA A 289 -3.35 -14.59 -43.29
N ARG A 290 -4.02 -14.94 -44.41
CA ARG A 290 -4.04 -14.15 -45.65
C ARG A 290 -4.91 -12.89 -45.53
N LYS A 291 -6.10 -12.99 -44.93
CA LYS A 291 -7.04 -11.87 -44.69
C LYS A 291 -6.93 -11.34 -43.26
N ARG A 292 -5.78 -10.76 -42.90
CA ARG A 292 -5.51 -10.26 -41.53
C ARG A 292 -6.60 -9.34 -40.94
N PRO A 293 -7.10 -8.30 -41.64
CA PRO A 293 -8.05 -7.36 -41.03
C PRO A 293 -9.37 -8.03 -40.60
N LEU A 294 -9.86 -9.04 -41.34
CA LEU A 294 -11.06 -9.77 -40.95
C LEU A 294 -10.87 -10.58 -39.65
N TRP A 295 -9.68 -11.16 -39.46
CA TRP A 295 -9.39 -11.87 -38.21
C TRP A 295 -9.27 -10.92 -37.04
N HIS A 296 -8.60 -9.77 -37.22
CA HIS A 296 -8.57 -8.72 -36.20
C HIS A 296 -9.99 -8.25 -35.83
N LEU A 297 -10.85 -7.99 -36.83
CA LEU A 297 -12.25 -7.63 -36.59
C LEU A 297 -13.00 -8.72 -35.82
N ALA A 298 -12.88 -9.99 -36.24
CA ALA A 298 -13.52 -11.12 -35.55
C ALA A 298 -13.01 -11.28 -34.10
N GLY A 299 -11.70 -11.11 -33.88
CA GLY A 299 -11.11 -11.14 -32.54
C GLY A 299 -11.62 -10.01 -31.67
N THR A 300 -11.70 -8.79 -32.20
CA THR A 300 -12.26 -7.63 -31.49
C THR A 300 -13.73 -7.83 -31.13
N ILE A 301 -14.54 -8.36 -32.07
CA ILE A 301 -15.95 -8.68 -31.79
C ILE A 301 -16.05 -9.73 -30.69
N LEU A 302 -15.26 -10.81 -30.74
CA LEU A 302 -15.28 -11.84 -29.70
C LEU A 302 -14.86 -11.29 -28.34
N LEU A 303 -13.80 -10.47 -28.29
CA LEU A 303 -13.35 -9.82 -27.06
C LEU A 303 -14.45 -8.94 -26.47
N LEU A 304 -15.06 -8.08 -27.29
CA LEU A 304 -16.10 -7.16 -26.82
C LEU A 304 -17.36 -7.92 -26.41
N ALA A 305 -17.76 -8.95 -27.17
CA ALA A 305 -18.92 -9.77 -26.87
C ALA A 305 -18.76 -10.49 -25.52
N SER A 306 -17.61 -11.14 -25.26
CA SER A 306 -17.40 -11.81 -23.98
C SER A 306 -17.21 -10.84 -22.81
N PHE A 307 -16.53 -9.70 -23.05
CA PHE A 307 -16.38 -8.65 -22.04
C PHE A 307 -17.73 -8.05 -21.64
N PHE A 308 -18.54 -7.59 -22.60
CA PHE A 308 -19.83 -6.96 -22.30
C PHE A 308 -20.87 -7.94 -21.77
N PHE A 309 -20.83 -9.21 -22.19
CA PHE A 309 -21.69 -10.25 -21.61
C PHE A 309 -21.49 -10.36 -20.09
N LEU A 310 -20.24 -10.36 -19.63
CA LEU A 310 -19.90 -10.47 -18.21
C LEU A 310 -20.06 -9.15 -17.44
N THR A 311 -19.86 -8.01 -18.09
CA THR A 311 -19.87 -6.70 -17.41
C THR A 311 -21.22 -5.98 -17.46
N ARG A 312 -22.20 -6.52 -18.19
CA ARG A 312 -23.55 -5.94 -18.32
C ARG A 312 -24.18 -5.51 -16.98
N PRO A 313 -24.28 -6.35 -15.94
CA PRO A 313 -24.94 -5.93 -14.69
C PRO A 313 -24.18 -4.79 -13.99
N ILE A 314 -22.85 -4.77 -14.13
CA ILE A 314 -21.98 -3.77 -13.51
C ILE A 314 -22.14 -2.42 -14.21
N PHE A 315 -22.09 -2.39 -15.55
CA PHE A 315 -22.31 -1.17 -16.32
C PHE A 315 -23.71 -0.59 -16.12
N GLN A 316 -24.74 -1.44 -16.04
CA GLN A 316 -26.11 -1.00 -15.79
C GLN A 316 -26.23 -0.32 -14.42
N ALA A 317 -25.59 -0.86 -13.38
CA ALA A 317 -25.62 -0.28 -12.05
C ALA A 317 -24.78 1.00 -11.95
N SER A 318 -23.56 1.01 -12.50
CA SER A 318 -22.69 2.19 -12.50
C SER A 318 -23.31 3.37 -13.26
N ALA A 319 -24.10 3.10 -14.30
CA ALA A 319 -24.83 4.12 -15.05
C ALA A 319 -25.89 4.86 -14.20
N LEU A 320 -26.46 4.22 -13.16
CA LEU A 320 -27.46 4.85 -12.28
C LEU A 320 -26.87 6.04 -11.51
N GLU A 321 -25.59 5.97 -11.15
CA GLU A 321 -24.86 7.05 -10.47
C GLU A 321 -24.01 7.88 -11.45
N GLY A 322 -24.30 7.77 -12.75
CA GLY A 322 -23.60 8.49 -13.81
C GLY A 322 -22.15 8.08 -14.05
N ASN A 323 -21.70 6.91 -13.58
CA ASN A 323 -20.32 6.40 -13.70
C ASN A 323 -19.24 7.28 -13.02
N HIS A 324 -19.59 8.03 -11.97
CA HIS A 324 -18.66 8.98 -11.33
C HIS A 324 -17.45 8.27 -10.68
N ARG A 325 -17.67 7.10 -10.06
CA ARG A 325 -16.63 6.35 -9.32
C ARG A 325 -15.46 5.90 -10.21
N LEU A 326 -15.72 5.65 -11.48
CA LEU A 326 -14.72 5.16 -12.44
C LEU A 326 -13.94 6.26 -13.16
N SER A 327 -14.32 7.53 -12.99
CA SER A 327 -13.81 8.61 -13.83
C SER A 327 -13.47 9.87 -13.05
N VAL A 328 -14.47 10.61 -12.60
CA VAL A 328 -14.27 11.94 -12.02
C VAL A 328 -13.67 11.85 -10.62
N HIS A 329 -14.33 11.08 -9.75
CA HIS A 329 -14.07 11.13 -8.32
C HIS A 329 -12.62 10.74 -7.98
N LEU A 330 -12.13 9.65 -8.57
CA LEU A 330 -10.74 9.19 -8.44
C LEU A 330 -9.73 10.23 -8.95
N ILE A 331 -10.02 10.91 -10.06
CA ILE A 331 -9.11 11.92 -10.62
C ILE A 331 -9.05 13.15 -9.72
N CYS A 332 -10.19 13.59 -9.18
CA CYS A 332 -10.25 14.68 -8.22
C CYS A 332 -9.43 14.35 -6.98
N ILE A 333 -9.62 13.16 -6.40
CA ILE A 333 -8.79 12.69 -5.28
C ILE A 333 -7.31 12.72 -5.64
N GLY A 334 -6.92 12.21 -6.81
CA GLY A 334 -5.53 12.24 -7.23
C GLY A 334 -4.95 13.63 -7.49
N MET A 335 -5.77 14.67 -7.59
CA MET A 335 -5.34 16.07 -7.75
C MET A 335 -5.22 16.84 -6.44
N LEU A 336 -5.65 16.25 -5.32
CA LEU A 336 -5.39 16.81 -4.01
C LEU A 336 -3.90 16.99 -3.79
N GLN A 337 -3.53 18.11 -3.17
CA GLN A 337 -2.12 18.46 -2.95
C GLN A 337 -1.35 17.35 -2.23
N SER A 338 -1.95 16.69 -1.24
CA SER A 338 -1.33 15.58 -0.50
C SER A 338 -0.97 14.37 -1.38
N ILE A 339 -1.78 14.07 -2.39
CA ILE A 339 -1.50 12.99 -3.35
C ILE A 339 -0.56 13.47 -4.46
N GLU A 340 -0.71 14.73 -4.89
CA GLU A 340 0.15 15.31 -5.91
C GLU A 340 1.60 15.46 -5.45
N ASN A 341 1.83 15.76 -4.17
CA ASN A 341 3.16 15.81 -3.55
C ASN A 341 3.91 14.45 -3.59
N ASN A 342 3.19 13.34 -3.79
CA ASN A 342 3.81 12.02 -3.98
C ASN A 342 4.45 11.87 -5.39
N LEU A 343 4.03 12.70 -6.35
CA LEU A 343 4.50 12.68 -7.74
C LEU A 343 5.43 13.86 -8.07
N LEU A 344 5.04 15.04 -7.60
CA LEU A 344 5.66 16.30 -7.91
C LEU A 344 6.27 16.91 -6.64
N PRO A 345 7.40 17.63 -6.75
CA PRO A 345 7.97 18.39 -5.64
C PRO A 345 6.96 19.37 -5.03
N ALA A 346 7.08 19.68 -3.74
CA ALA A 346 6.14 20.57 -3.02
C ALA A 346 6.16 22.04 -3.51
N ASP A 347 7.28 22.49 -4.09
CA ASP A 347 7.49 23.81 -4.69
C ASP A 347 6.85 23.92 -6.09
N GLN A 348 5.53 23.68 -6.18
CA GLN A 348 4.76 23.90 -7.40
C GLN A 348 4.20 25.34 -7.47
N PRO A 349 4.10 25.91 -8.69
CA PRO A 349 3.69 27.31 -8.88
C PRO A 349 2.23 27.62 -8.55
N TYR A 350 1.38 26.60 -8.51
CA TYR A 350 -0.05 26.71 -8.19
C TYR A 350 -0.58 25.36 -7.74
N THR A 351 -1.70 25.41 -7.02
CA THR A 351 -2.43 24.24 -6.55
C THR A 351 -3.83 24.24 -7.16
N LEU A 352 -4.27 23.08 -7.67
CA LEU A 352 -5.59 22.94 -8.33
C LEU A 352 -6.68 22.48 -7.37
N MET A 353 -6.31 21.72 -6.33
CA MET A 353 -7.20 21.29 -5.28
C MET A 353 -6.56 21.45 -3.91
N PRO A 354 -7.30 21.98 -2.93
CA PRO A 354 -6.77 22.20 -1.59
C PRO A 354 -6.43 20.87 -0.91
N GLU A 355 -5.72 21.00 0.21
CA GLU A 355 -5.55 19.91 1.15
C GLU A 355 -6.88 19.62 1.85
N GLY A 356 -7.11 18.36 2.22
CA GLY A 356 -8.26 18.02 3.03
C GLY A 356 -8.27 16.60 3.53
N VAL A 357 -8.95 16.45 4.65
CA VAL A 357 -9.12 15.20 5.38
C VAL A 357 -9.90 14.19 4.55
N GLY A 358 -9.29 13.02 4.26
CA GLY A 358 -9.94 11.95 3.50
C GLY A 358 -10.22 12.25 2.02
N GLY A 359 -9.93 13.46 1.54
CA GLY A 359 -9.99 13.86 0.14
C GLY A 359 -11.37 14.11 -0.47
N GLU A 360 -12.45 13.67 0.17
CA GLU A 360 -13.77 13.65 -0.47
C GLU A 360 -14.53 14.98 -0.29
N ALA A 361 -14.47 15.61 0.89
CA ALA A 361 -15.12 16.90 1.16
C ALA A 361 -14.58 18.09 0.31
N PRO A 362 -13.26 18.22 0.08
CA PRO A 362 -12.74 19.22 -0.87
C PRO A 362 -13.21 19.00 -2.30
N SER A 363 -13.21 17.74 -2.77
CA SER A 363 -13.62 17.39 -4.14
C SER A 363 -15.09 17.75 -4.37
N TYR A 364 -15.94 17.46 -3.39
CA TYR A 364 -17.35 17.82 -3.39
C TYR A 364 -17.56 19.33 -3.40
N SER A 365 -16.84 20.05 -2.53
CA SER A 365 -16.93 21.52 -2.43
C SER A 365 -16.69 22.20 -3.77
N ILE A 366 -15.66 21.78 -4.50
CA ILE A 366 -15.33 22.32 -5.82
C ILE A 366 -16.44 22.00 -6.84
N ILE A 367 -16.91 20.76 -6.88
CA ILE A 367 -17.92 20.31 -7.86
C ILE A 367 -19.27 20.97 -7.61
N LYS A 368 -19.71 21.06 -6.33
CA LYS A 368 -20.94 21.75 -5.95
C LYS A 368 -20.84 23.26 -6.17
N THR A 369 -19.68 23.87 -5.91
CA THR A 369 -19.43 25.28 -6.26
C THR A 369 -19.56 25.49 -7.77
N LEU A 370 -19.01 24.59 -8.60
CA LEU A 370 -19.17 24.68 -10.05
C LEU A 370 -20.63 24.52 -10.47
N ALA A 371 -21.39 23.61 -9.85
CA ALA A 371 -22.82 23.45 -10.11
C ALA A 371 -23.59 24.74 -9.80
N GLN A 372 -23.40 25.31 -8.61
CA GLN A 372 -24.03 26.57 -8.19
C GLN A 372 -23.70 27.73 -9.14
N ARG A 373 -22.43 27.84 -9.57
CA ARG A 373 -22.00 28.87 -10.54
C ARG A 373 -22.60 28.67 -11.94
N ASN A 374 -23.07 27.47 -12.28
CA ASN A 374 -23.79 27.19 -13.52
C ASN A 374 -25.32 27.23 -13.34
N GLY A 375 -25.82 27.74 -12.21
CA GLY A 375 -27.25 27.89 -11.93
C GLY A 375 -27.94 26.64 -11.38
N ASP A 376 -27.19 25.59 -11.01
CA ASP A 376 -27.75 24.41 -10.35
C ASP A 376 -27.51 24.47 -8.84
N SER A 377 -28.57 24.82 -8.11
CA SER A 377 -28.57 24.89 -6.65
C SER A 377 -28.97 23.58 -5.98
N GLU A 378 -29.36 22.54 -6.71
CA GLU A 378 -29.85 21.30 -6.11
C GLU A 378 -28.72 20.54 -5.37
N PRO A 379 -29.02 19.91 -4.23
CA PRO A 379 -28.10 18.97 -3.59
C PRO A 379 -27.74 17.83 -4.55
N LEU A 380 -26.46 17.46 -4.65
CA LEU A 380 -25.99 16.46 -5.62
C LEU A 380 -26.21 15.01 -5.15
N ILE A 381 -27.37 14.75 -4.53
CA ILE A 381 -27.70 13.51 -3.83
C ILE A 381 -27.61 12.28 -4.75
N ASN A 382 -27.06 11.20 -4.21
CA ASN A 382 -27.01 9.89 -4.83
C ASN A 382 -28.11 8.98 -4.27
N ALA A 383 -29.25 8.93 -4.96
CA ALA A 383 -30.39 8.11 -4.54
C ALA A 383 -30.15 6.59 -4.60
N TYR A 384 -29.05 6.14 -5.21
CA TYR A 384 -28.70 4.73 -5.38
C TYR A 384 -27.60 4.26 -4.41
N SER A 385 -27.12 5.16 -3.56
CA SER A 385 -26.08 4.88 -2.58
C SER A 385 -26.65 4.12 -1.37
N SER A 386 -25.81 3.34 -0.70
CA SER A 386 -26.22 2.60 0.51
C SER A 386 -26.61 3.55 1.63
N GLU A 387 -25.92 4.69 1.69
CA GLU A 387 -26.11 5.76 2.64
C GLU A 387 -27.51 6.38 2.50
N TYR A 388 -27.92 6.67 1.26
CA TYR A 388 -29.24 7.24 0.98
C TYR A 388 -30.38 6.25 1.31
N GLU A 389 -30.22 4.98 0.95
CA GLU A 389 -31.22 3.96 1.22
C GLU A 389 -31.42 3.75 2.73
N ARG A 390 -30.33 3.69 3.50
CA ARG A 390 -30.39 3.57 4.97
C ARG A 390 -30.94 4.82 5.63
N PHE A 391 -30.53 6.00 5.17
CA PHE A 391 -31.09 7.28 5.62
C PHE A 391 -32.61 7.33 5.39
N SER A 392 -33.09 6.75 4.29
CA SER A 392 -34.52 6.63 3.99
C SER A 392 -35.26 5.55 4.81
N GLY A 393 -34.59 4.92 5.78
CA GLY A 393 -35.15 3.90 6.67
C GLY A 393 -35.00 2.45 6.19
N LYS A 394 -34.34 2.19 5.06
CA LYS A 394 -34.13 0.81 4.56
C LYS A 394 -32.91 0.17 5.21
N ARG A 395 -33.10 -0.57 6.30
CA ARG A 395 -31.99 -1.23 7.03
C ARG A 395 -31.45 -2.50 6.35
N ASN A 396 -32.26 -3.11 5.48
CA ASN A 396 -31.95 -4.34 4.73
C ASN A 396 -31.05 -4.14 3.50
N THR A 397 -30.52 -2.93 3.29
CA THR A 397 -29.56 -2.65 2.22
C THR A 397 -28.12 -2.97 2.62
N PHE A 398 -27.18 -2.75 1.71
CA PHE A 398 -25.76 -2.95 1.85
C PHE A 398 -25.18 -2.22 3.09
N VAL A 399 -24.30 -2.89 3.85
CA VAL A 399 -23.78 -2.41 5.15
C VAL A 399 -22.56 -1.51 4.98
N PHE A 400 -21.85 -1.60 3.86
CA PHE A 400 -20.74 -0.69 3.56
C PHE A 400 -21.29 0.72 3.32
N ILE A 401 -20.95 1.64 4.22
CA ILE A 401 -21.33 3.05 4.19
C ILE A 401 -20.05 3.87 4.13
N ASP A 402 -19.97 4.72 3.13
CA ASP A 402 -19.00 5.79 3.02
C ASP A 402 -19.78 7.11 3.00
N PRO A 403 -19.70 7.93 4.06
CA PRO A 403 -20.66 9.00 4.29
C PRO A 403 -20.66 10.07 3.20
N TYR A 404 -19.58 10.19 2.43
CA TYR A 404 -19.49 11.19 1.37
C TYR A 404 -20.11 10.72 0.05
N LEU A 405 -20.29 9.41 -0.16
CA LEU A 405 -20.95 8.87 -1.37
C LEU A 405 -22.43 9.27 -1.46
N PHE A 406 -23.02 9.72 -0.35
CA PHE A 406 -24.39 10.24 -0.29
C PHE A 406 -24.60 11.39 -1.28
N TYR A 407 -23.59 12.24 -1.53
CA TYR A 407 -23.70 13.38 -2.44
C TYR A 407 -22.96 13.20 -3.77
N HIS A 408 -22.67 11.95 -4.16
CA HIS A 408 -22.03 11.64 -5.43
C HIS A 408 -23.03 11.13 -6.47
N GLY A 409 -24.13 11.85 -6.66
CA GLY A 409 -25.18 11.49 -7.61
C GLY A 409 -24.80 11.74 -9.09
N THR A 410 -25.80 11.65 -9.95
CA THR A 410 -25.65 11.96 -11.38
C THR A 410 -25.25 13.42 -11.62
N GLY A 411 -25.72 14.36 -10.79
CA GLY A 411 -25.32 15.76 -10.81
C GLY A 411 -23.82 15.94 -10.52
N TYR A 412 -23.31 15.32 -9.46
CA TYR A 412 -21.87 15.28 -9.15
C TYR A 412 -21.06 14.72 -10.32
N SER A 413 -21.54 13.62 -10.92
CA SER A 413 -20.91 13.04 -12.09
C SER A 413 -20.85 13.98 -13.31
N HIS A 414 -21.94 14.72 -13.54
CA HIS A 414 -22.03 15.68 -14.63
C HIS A 414 -21.04 16.83 -14.45
N TYR A 415 -21.15 17.58 -13.36
CA TYR A 415 -20.29 18.73 -13.08
C TYR A 415 -18.83 18.33 -12.84
N GLY A 416 -18.62 17.15 -12.28
CA GLY A 416 -17.32 16.52 -12.20
C GLY A 416 -16.63 16.34 -13.55
N ARG A 417 -17.35 15.85 -14.57
CA ARG A 417 -16.81 15.75 -15.93
C ARG A 417 -16.53 17.12 -16.52
N VAL A 418 -17.43 18.08 -16.32
CA VAL A 418 -17.23 19.47 -16.78
C VAL A 418 -15.95 20.02 -16.17
N PHE A 419 -15.78 19.90 -14.85
CA PHE A 419 -14.58 20.32 -14.13
C PHE A 419 -13.32 19.64 -14.68
N LEU A 420 -13.34 18.32 -14.87
CA LEU A 420 -12.21 17.59 -15.43
C LEU A 420 -11.84 18.08 -16.84
N PHE A 421 -12.82 18.31 -17.72
CA PHE A 421 -12.57 18.85 -19.04
C PHE A 421 -11.99 20.28 -18.98
N ARG A 422 -12.43 21.11 -18.03
CA ARG A 422 -11.81 22.42 -17.78
C ARG A 422 -10.36 22.27 -17.34
N LEU A 423 -10.05 21.35 -16.42
CA LEU A 423 -8.67 21.12 -16.04
C LEU A 423 -7.78 20.66 -17.20
N ILE A 424 -8.28 19.76 -18.06
CA ILE A 424 -7.54 19.34 -19.26
C ILE A 424 -7.41 20.49 -20.27
N GLU A 425 -8.42 21.36 -20.37
CA GLU A 425 -8.39 22.54 -21.23
C GLU A 425 -7.33 23.56 -20.78
N TYR A 426 -7.21 23.81 -19.47
CA TYR A 426 -6.30 24.83 -18.94
C TYR A 426 -4.91 24.30 -18.59
N PHE A 427 -4.79 23.05 -18.13
CA PHE A 427 -3.53 22.47 -17.62
C PHE A 427 -3.10 21.14 -18.29
N PRO A 428 -3.18 20.98 -19.62
CA PRO A 428 -2.90 19.69 -20.27
C PRO A 428 -1.44 19.22 -20.12
N ALA A 429 -0.48 20.15 -20.01
CA ALA A 429 0.93 19.79 -19.83
C ALA A 429 1.17 19.13 -18.46
N ASP A 430 0.42 19.54 -17.44
CA ASP A 430 0.54 18.99 -16.09
C ASP A 430 0.10 17.53 -16.05
N PHE A 431 -0.96 17.14 -16.78
CA PHE A 431 -1.39 15.73 -16.87
C PHE A 431 -0.32 14.84 -17.51
N ILE A 432 0.33 15.31 -18.58
CA ILE A 432 1.42 14.55 -19.23
C ILE A 432 2.63 14.47 -18.31
N LEU A 433 3.02 15.58 -17.67
CA LEU A 433 4.12 15.61 -16.70
C LEU A 433 3.86 14.60 -15.58
N ARG A 434 2.65 14.60 -15.00
CA ARG A 434 2.25 13.64 -13.96
C ARG A 434 2.39 12.18 -14.44
N ALA A 435 1.96 11.85 -15.64
CA ALA A 435 2.10 10.50 -16.20
C ALA A 435 3.57 10.07 -16.35
N TRP A 436 4.44 10.96 -16.81
CA TRP A 436 5.88 10.67 -16.90
C TRP A 436 6.56 10.55 -15.55
N ARG A 437 6.12 11.35 -14.57
CA ARG A 437 6.64 11.30 -13.21
C ARG A 437 6.22 10.01 -12.51
N ALA A 438 4.97 9.58 -12.64
CA ALA A 438 4.51 8.27 -12.17
C ALA A 438 5.37 7.14 -12.74
N THR A 439 5.70 7.21 -14.03
CA THR A 439 6.57 6.24 -14.71
C THR A 439 7.99 6.22 -14.15
N ALA A 440 8.57 7.38 -13.86
CA ALA A 440 9.94 7.49 -13.34
C ALA A 440 10.04 7.03 -11.87
N VAL A 441 9.08 7.40 -11.04
CA VAL A 441 9.08 7.08 -9.60
C VAL A 441 8.85 5.57 -9.36
N LEU A 442 8.22 4.86 -10.30
CA LEU A 442 8.07 3.40 -10.25
C LEU A 442 9.39 2.65 -9.95
N PHE A 443 10.53 3.16 -10.42
CA PHE A 443 11.82 2.50 -10.19
C PHE A 443 12.32 2.58 -8.74
N GLN A 444 11.79 3.51 -7.95
CA GLN A 444 12.10 3.66 -6.52
C GLN A 444 11.15 2.88 -5.62
N LEU A 445 10.06 2.33 -6.17
CA LEU A 445 8.95 1.75 -5.42
C LEU A 445 9.39 0.67 -4.42
N ASN A 446 10.23 -0.29 -4.83
CA ASN A 446 10.66 -1.34 -3.90
C ASN A 446 11.51 -0.80 -2.73
N ASN A 447 12.32 0.25 -2.95
CA ASN A 447 13.19 0.83 -1.91
C ASN A 447 12.38 1.62 -0.88
N ILE A 448 11.43 2.43 -1.35
CA ILE A 448 10.47 3.13 -0.48
C ILE A 448 9.80 2.15 0.48
N TYR A 449 9.38 0.98 -0.01
CA TYR A 449 8.74 -0.04 0.82
C TYR A 449 9.70 -0.81 1.71
N ALA A 450 10.93 -1.04 1.25
CA ALA A 450 11.96 -1.66 2.08
C ALA A 450 12.20 -0.88 3.38
N ALA A 451 12.01 0.45 3.36
CA ALA A 451 12.11 1.30 4.54
C ALA A 451 10.98 1.08 5.56
N SER A 452 9.78 0.68 5.11
CA SER A 452 8.65 0.34 6.00
C SER A 452 8.66 -1.10 6.51
N MET A 453 9.59 -1.94 6.05
CA MET A 453 9.69 -3.33 6.51
C MET A 453 10.46 -3.45 7.82
N PRO A 454 10.08 -4.41 8.69
CA PRO A 454 10.82 -4.66 9.91
C PRO A 454 12.29 -4.96 9.61
N ASN A 455 13.18 -4.49 10.48
CA ASN A 455 14.61 -4.72 10.33
C ASN A 455 14.94 -6.20 10.27
N ALA A 456 15.96 -6.57 9.50
CA ALA A 456 16.38 -7.96 9.36
C ALA A 456 16.77 -8.61 10.70
N ASP A 457 17.12 -7.77 11.68
CA ASP A 457 17.48 -8.19 13.03
C ASP A 457 16.24 -8.48 13.90
N ALA A 458 15.03 -8.16 13.44
CA ALA A 458 13.79 -8.69 13.98
C ALA A 458 13.59 -10.20 13.67
N PHE A 459 14.44 -10.78 12.81
CA PHE A 459 14.33 -12.16 12.33
C PHE A 459 15.62 -13.01 12.57
N PRO A 460 16.27 -12.96 13.74
CA PRO A 460 17.62 -13.50 13.92
C PRO A 460 17.70 -15.00 13.61
N GLY A 461 18.74 -15.41 12.89
CA GLY A 461 19.02 -16.83 12.56
C GLY A 461 18.13 -17.45 11.46
N SER A 462 17.15 -16.74 10.90
CA SER A 462 16.23 -17.27 9.89
C SER A 462 16.71 -17.04 8.44
N VAL A 463 16.26 -17.89 7.51
CA VAL A 463 16.41 -17.68 6.05
C VAL A 463 15.79 -16.34 5.62
N LEU A 464 14.76 -15.89 6.34
CA LEU A 464 14.06 -14.64 6.10
C LEU A 464 14.96 -13.42 6.39
N SER A 465 15.80 -13.45 7.43
CA SER A 465 16.76 -12.36 7.69
C SER A 465 17.77 -12.19 6.56
N ALA A 466 18.35 -13.30 6.07
CA ALA A 466 19.27 -13.27 4.95
C ALA A 466 18.60 -12.74 3.67
N LEU A 467 17.34 -13.13 3.44
CA LEU A 467 16.53 -12.66 2.33
C LEU A 467 16.26 -11.15 2.42
N ILE A 468 15.86 -10.64 3.59
CA ILE A 468 15.60 -9.21 3.81
C ILE A 468 16.89 -8.39 3.60
N LYS A 469 18.03 -8.84 4.13
CA LYS A 469 19.34 -8.18 3.91
C LYS A 469 19.70 -8.13 2.42
N LEU A 470 19.51 -9.24 1.71
CA LEU A 470 19.72 -9.30 0.25
C LEU A 470 18.77 -8.34 -0.49
N GLN A 471 17.49 -8.34 -0.13
CA GLN A 471 16.49 -7.50 -0.76
C GLN A 471 16.77 -6.02 -0.53
N ARG A 472 17.15 -5.59 0.67
CA ARG A 472 17.55 -4.19 0.93
C ARG A 472 18.65 -3.72 -0.01
N CYS A 473 19.73 -4.50 -0.12
CA CYS A 473 20.82 -4.18 -1.05
C CYS A 473 20.34 -4.11 -2.51
N LEU A 474 19.49 -5.05 -2.95
CA LEU A 474 18.93 -5.06 -4.30
C LEU A 474 17.98 -3.89 -4.55
N THR A 475 17.14 -3.53 -3.59
CA THR A 475 16.19 -2.43 -3.73
C THR A 475 16.90 -1.08 -3.78
N ASP A 476 17.93 -0.89 -2.97
CA ASP A 476 18.75 0.33 -3.00
C ASP A 476 19.46 0.47 -4.34
N HIS A 477 20.07 -0.63 -4.81
CA HIS A 477 20.73 -0.65 -6.11
C HIS A 477 19.75 -0.38 -7.27
N THR A 478 18.59 -1.02 -7.26
CA THR A 478 17.59 -0.83 -8.32
C THR A 478 16.86 0.51 -8.25
N ALA A 479 16.78 1.16 -7.08
CA ALA A 479 16.28 2.53 -6.98
C ALA A 479 17.18 3.53 -7.71
N HIS A 480 18.50 3.32 -7.66
CA HIS A 480 19.48 4.17 -8.34
C HIS A 480 19.66 3.81 -9.82
N PHE A 481 19.80 2.52 -10.15
CA PHE A 481 20.19 2.06 -11.48
C PHE A 481 19.08 1.38 -12.28
N GLY A 482 17.90 1.13 -11.69
CA GLY A 482 16.81 0.39 -12.31
C GLY A 482 16.34 0.98 -13.64
N MET A 483 16.20 2.31 -13.71
CA MET A 483 15.82 3.01 -14.93
C MET A 483 16.90 2.84 -16.02
N ALA A 484 18.18 2.91 -15.66
CA ALA A 484 19.29 2.70 -16.59
C ALA A 484 19.31 1.26 -17.14
N TYR A 485 19.07 0.25 -16.28
CA TYR A 485 18.93 -1.13 -16.73
C TYR A 485 17.77 -1.31 -17.70
N PHE A 486 16.62 -0.70 -17.40
CA PHE A 486 15.43 -0.80 -18.25
C PHE A 486 15.66 -0.16 -19.63
N ILE A 487 16.22 1.05 -19.67
CA ILE A 487 16.58 1.73 -20.92
C ILE A 487 17.60 0.89 -21.71
N THR A 488 18.63 0.36 -21.04
CA THR A 488 19.65 -0.48 -21.69
C THR A 488 19.04 -1.75 -22.28
N ALA A 489 18.13 -2.41 -21.55
CA ALA A 489 17.41 -3.59 -22.03
C ALA A 489 16.57 -3.27 -23.28
N LEU A 490 15.87 -2.13 -23.29
CA LEU A 490 15.07 -1.68 -24.44
C LEU A 490 15.93 -1.31 -25.65
N ILE A 491 17.05 -0.61 -25.46
CA ILE A 491 18.00 -0.29 -26.54
C ILE A 491 18.59 -1.58 -27.12
N GLY A 492 19.00 -2.51 -26.26
CA GLY A 492 19.47 -3.83 -26.66
C GLY A 492 18.42 -4.58 -27.48
N LEU A 493 17.16 -4.57 -27.04
CA LEU A 493 16.04 -5.16 -27.77
C LEU A 493 15.78 -4.45 -29.11
N ALA A 494 15.82 -3.12 -29.14
CA ALA A 494 15.58 -2.33 -30.34
C ALA A 494 16.61 -2.60 -31.44
N SER A 495 17.87 -2.82 -31.04
CA SER A 495 18.96 -3.18 -31.95
C SER A 495 18.64 -4.46 -32.75
N VAL A 496 17.90 -5.39 -32.13
CA VAL A 496 17.48 -6.67 -32.73
C VAL A 496 16.11 -6.53 -33.41
N ASN A 497 15.14 -5.94 -32.72
CA ASN A 497 13.73 -5.87 -33.10
C ASN A 497 13.09 -4.57 -32.60
N LEU A 498 13.24 -3.50 -33.38
CA LEU A 498 12.68 -2.18 -33.10
C LEU A 498 11.16 -2.19 -32.82
N PRO A 499 10.30 -2.86 -33.62
CA PRO A 499 8.87 -2.93 -33.31
C PRO A 499 8.56 -3.54 -31.94
N ALA A 500 9.28 -4.60 -31.55
CA ALA A 500 9.08 -5.21 -30.23
C ALA A 500 9.47 -4.26 -29.10
N ALA A 501 10.58 -3.53 -29.25
CA ALA A 501 10.98 -2.52 -28.28
C ALA A 501 9.94 -1.40 -28.15
N LEU A 502 9.44 -0.86 -29.27
CA LEU A 502 8.39 0.17 -29.26
C LEU A 502 7.09 -0.31 -28.60
N ILE A 503 6.68 -1.55 -28.85
CA ILE A 503 5.48 -2.13 -28.23
C ILE A 503 5.67 -2.30 -26.72
N ILE A 504 6.82 -2.83 -26.27
CA ILE A 504 7.09 -2.96 -24.83
C ILE A 504 7.16 -1.59 -24.16
N SER A 505 7.75 -0.59 -24.82
CA SER A 505 7.72 0.80 -24.35
C SER A 505 6.30 1.35 -24.25
N LEU A 506 5.43 1.07 -25.21
CA LEU A 506 4.02 1.47 -25.16
C LEU A 506 3.26 0.82 -24.00
N PHE A 507 3.41 -0.50 -23.82
CA PHE A 507 2.86 -1.21 -22.66
C PHE A 507 3.35 -0.60 -21.35
N PHE A 508 4.66 -0.35 -21.26
CA PHE A 508 5.26 0.25 -20.09
C PHE A 508 4.69 1.63 -19.78
N LEU A 509 4.71 2.55 -20.76
CA LEU A 509 4.22 3.91 -20.57
C LEU A 509 2.72 3.96 -20.25
N TRP A 510 1.92 3.06 -20.82
CA TRP A 510 0.49 2.95 -20.51
C TRP A 510 0.24 2.55 -19.05
N PHE A 511 0.81 1.42 -18.63
CA PHE A 511 0.59 0.87 -17.30
C PHE A 511 1.32 1.64 -16.21
N ALA A 512 2.51 2.17 -16.47
CA ALA A 512 3.27 2.97 -15.51
C ALA A 512 2.80 4.44 -15.45
N GLY A 513 2.12 4.92 -16.50
CA GLY A 513 1.62 6.28 -16.58
C GLY A 513 0.26 6.49 -15.93
N TYR A 514 -0.72 5.59 -16.15
CA TYR A 514 -2.09 5.79 -15.63
C TYR A 514 -2.22 5.92 -14.10
N PRO A 515 -1.34 5.34 -13.24
CA PRO A 515 -1.44 5.57 -11.81
C PRO A 515 -1.29 7.05 -11.45
N SER A 516 -0.79 7.91 -12.37
CA SER A 516 -0.75 9.36 -12.15
C SER A 516 -2.12 10.03 -11.95
N LEU A 517 -3.21 9.34 -12.31
CA LEU A 517 -4.57 9.81 -12.08
C LEU A 517 -4.94 9.80 -10.60
N GLN A 518 -4.43 8.84 -9.82
CA GLN A 518 -4.50 8.77 -8.36
C GLN A 518 -3.28 7.99 -7.87
N TYR A 519 -2.20 8.72 -7.59
CA TYR A 519 -0.91 8.09 -7.39
C TYR A 519 -0.73 7.60 -5.96
N GLU A 520 -1.07 6.33 -5.80
CA GLU A 520 -0.87 5.57 -4.57
C GLU A 520 -0.32 4.19 -4.94
N PHE A 521 0.38 3.58 -3.98
CA PHE A 521 0.99 2.28 -4.21
C PHE A 521 0.01 1.19 -4.61
N ARG A 522 -1.20 1.16 -4.03
CA ARG A 522 -2.23 0.17 -4.37
C ARG A 522 -2.61 0.21 -5.86
N HIS A 523 -2.29 1.27 -6.59
CA HIS A 523 -2.50 1.38 -8.04
C HIS A 523 -1.25 1.07 -8.88
N ALA A 524 -0.05 0.98 -8.28
CA ALA A 524 1.22 0.76 -9.00
C ALA A 524 2.01 -0.50 -8.56
N PHE A 525 1.68 -1.13 -7.43
CA PHE A 525 2.47 -2.21 -6.81
C PHE A 525 2.74 -3.39 -7.75
N TYR A 526 1.79 -3.72 -8.61
CA TYR A 526 1.90 -4.85 -9.54
C TYR A 526 2.92 -4.60 -10.66
N LEU A 527 3.50 -3.39 -10.76
CA LEU A 527 4.58 -3.02 -11.67
C LEU A 527 5.96 -2.99 -10.99
N SER A 528 6.04 -3.23 -9.68
CA SER A 528 7.28 -3.26 -8.90
C SER A 528 8.31 -4.28 -9.41
N PHE A 529 7.90 -5.24 -10.24
CA PHE A 529 8.79 -6.26 -10.82
C PHE A 529 9.73 -5.71 -11.91
N ILE A 530 9.41 -4.57 -12.52
CA ILE A 530 10.10 -4.08 -13.73
C ILE A 530 11.60 -3.82 -13.53
N PRO A 531 12.05 -3.14 -12.45
CA PRO A 531 13.48 -2.88 -12.24
C PRO A 531 14.29 -4.19 -12.11
N LEU A 532 13.78 -5.17 -11.36
CA LEU A 532 14.41 -6.47 -11.16
C LEU A 532 14.39 -7.33 -12.43
N LEU A 533 13.29 -7.26 -13.21
CA LEU A 533 13.21 -7.91 -14.52
C LEU A 533 14.27 -7.36 -15.49
N ALA A 534 14.43 -6.04 -15.53
CA ALA A 534 15.44 -5.38 -16.37
C ALA A 534 16.86 -5.76 -15.95
N LEU A 535 17.14 -5.76 -14.65
CA LEU A 535 18.42 -6.22 -14.10
C LEU A 535 18.72 -7.67 -14.49
N GLY A 536 17.76 -8.59 -14.29
CA GLY A 536 17.90 -10.00 -14.64
C GLY A 536 18.16 -10.23 -16.13
N PHE A 537 17.47 -9.47 -17.00
CA PHE A 537 17.69 -9.51 -18.45
C PHE A 537 19.09 -9.01 -18.82
N CYS A 538 19.54 -7.88 -18.26
CA CYS A 538 20.88 -7.34 -18.49
C CYS A 538 21.97 -8.32 -18.01
N ALA A 539 21.82 -8.89 -16.82
CA ALA A 539 22.75 -9.86 -16.25
C ALA A 539 22.90 -11.12 -17.13
N GLU A 540 21.80 -11.67 -17.65
CA GLU A 540 21.85 -12.81 -18.55
C GLU A 540 22.61 -12.49 -19.85
N ASN A 541 22.38 -11.31 -20.43
CA ASN A 541 23.05 -10.89 -21.65
C ASN A 541 24.55 -10.67 -21.45
N VAL A 542 24.95 -10.05 -20.32
CA VAL A 542 26.37 -9.91 -19.95
C VAL A 542 27.03 -11.28 -19.86
N LEU A 543 26.43 -12.24 -19.16
CA LEU A 543 26.98 -13.59 -19.01
C LEU A 543 27.11 -14.34 -20.34
N LYS A 544 26.15 -14.17 -21.26
CA LYS A 544 26.23 -14.74 -22.61
C LYS A 544 27.40 -14.15 -23.40
N ILE A 545 27.60 -12.84 -23.33
CA ILE A 545 28.69 -12.15 -24.01
C ILE A 545 30.04 -12.59 -23.40
N SER A 546 30.18 -12.56 -22.07
CA SER A 546 31.41 -12.97 -21.38
C SER A 546 31.79 -14.41 -21.68
N ARG A 547 30.83 -15.35 -21.73
CA ARG A 547 31.08 -16.74 -22.14
C ARG A 547 31.54 -16.84 -23.59
N ALA A 548 30.98 -16.04 -24.50
CA ALA A 548 31.38 -16.05 -25.91
C ALA A 548 32.82 -15.54 -26.09
N VAL A 549 33.19 -14.47 -25.38
CA VAL A 549 34.55 -13.91 -25.35
C VAL A 549 35.54 -14.90 -24.75
N PHE A 550 35.23 -15.47 -23.58
CA PHE A 550 36.11 -16.42 -22.89
C PHE A 550 36.38 -17.71 -23.70
N LEU A 551 35.38 -18.19 -24.45
CA LEU A 551 35.51 -19.38 -25.29
C LEU A 551 36.22 -19.10 -26.64
N ASN A 552 36.84 -17.92 -26.81
CA ASN A 552 37.51 -17.49 -28.04
C ASN A 552 36.67 -17.70 -29.32
N LYS A 553 35.34 -17.69 -29.19
CA LYS A 553 34.45 -17.68 -30.35
C LYS A 553 34.52 -16.27 -30.91
N THR A 554 35.23 -16.10 -32.03
CA THR A 554 35.21 -14.85 -32.78
C THR A 554 33.76 -14.50 -33.11
N VAL A 555 33.24 -13.46 -32.45
CA VAL A 555 31.92 -12.92 -32.76
C VAL A 555 32.09 -12.14 -34.07
N HIS A 556 32.10 -12.84 -35.21
CA HIS A 556 32.18 -12.21 -36.53
C HIS A 556 30.87 -11.50 -36.87
N THR A 557 30.54 -10.39 -36.22
CA THR A 557 29.46 -9.53 -36.71
C THR A 557 29.91 -8.87 -38.00
N SER A 558 29.18 -9.09 -39.10
CA SER A 558 29.44 -8.35 -40.32
C SER A 558 29.30 -6.84 -40.04
N PRO A 559 30.15 -5.97 -40.63
CA PRO A 559 30.04 -4.51 -40.46
C PRO A 559 28.65 -3.98 -40.82
N LEU A 560 27.98 -4.61 -41.79
CA LEU A 560 26.62 -4.27 -42.21
C LEU A 560 25.57 -4.56 -41.12
N SER A 561 25.65 -5.72 -40.46
CA SER A 561 24.74 -6.06 -39.36
C SER A 561 24.91 -5.15 -38.14
N ALA A 562 26.15 -4.77 -37.82
CA ALA A 562 26.44 -3.84 -36.74
C ALA A 562 25.88 -2.44 -37.04
N ARG A 563 26.05 -1.94 -38.27
CA ARG A 563 25.47 -0.65 -38.71
C ARG A 563 23.94 -0.64 -38.64
N ILE A 564 23.26 -1.72 -39.03
CA ILE A 564 21.80 -1.82 -38.96
C ILE A 564 21.32 -1.82 -37.50
N ALA A 565 21.99 -2.59 -36.63
CA ALA A 565 21.67 -2.64 -35.20
C ALA A 565 21.84 -1.26 -34.54
N LEU A 566 22.95 -0.56 -34.83
CA LEU A 566 23.22 0.78 -34.33
C LEU A 566 22.17 1.80 -34.81
N ARG A 567 21.79 1.76 -36.10
CA ARG A 567 20.74 2.64 -36.65
C ARG A 567 19.39 2.42 -35.98
N ARG A 568 19.01 1.18 -35.68
CA ARG A 568 17.76 0.87 -34.98
C ARG A 568 17.78 1.35 -33.53
N ALA A 569 18.88 1.13 -32.82
CA ALA A 569 19.08 1.63 -31.47
C ALA A 569 19.02 3.17 -31.44
N PHE A 570 19.70 3.85 -32.37
CA PHE A 570 19.66 5.30 -32.50
C PHE A 570 18.25 5.81 -32.81
N LEU A 571 17.56 5.22 -33.79
CA LEU A 571 16.19 5.58 -34.13
C LEU A 571 15.24 5.38 -32.94
N PHE A 572 15.41 4.30 -32.17
CA PHE A 572 14.63 4.06 -30.96
C PHE A 572 14.85 5.14 -29.90
N VAL A 573 16.10 5.49 -29.61
CA VAL A 573 16.43 6.57 -28.66
C VAL A 573 15.87 7.91 -29.14
N LEU A 574 16.01 8.22 -30.43
CA LEU A 574 15.43 9.43 -31.00
C LEU A 574 13.91 9.46 -30.86
N LEU A 575 13.21 8.36 -31.17
CA LEU A 575 11.76 8.27 -31.01
C LEU A 575 11.33 8.42 -29.54
N LEU A 576 12.06 7.82 -28.59
CA LEU A 576 11.79 7.98 -27.18
C LEU A 576 11.95 9.46 -26.74
N LEU A 577 13.08 10.09 -27.12
CA LEU A 577 13.33 11.49 -26.81
C LEU A 577 12.27 12.41 -27.42
N VAL A 578 11.87 12.17 -28.67
CA VAL A 578 10.80 12.94 -29.32
C VAL A 578 9.45 12.71 -28.62
N SER A 579 9.12 11.46 -28.26
CA SER A 579 7.86 11.14 -27.56
C SER A 579 7.77 11.76 -26.17
N TYR A 580 8.92 12.05 -25.54
CA TYR A 580 9.01 12.72 -24.25
C TYR A 580 9.13 14.24 -24.39
N ALA A 581 9.92 14.79 -25.31
CA ALA A 581 10.09 16.24 -25.37
C ALA A 581 8.91 16.91 -26.07
N LEU A 582 8.49 16.38 -27.23
CA LEU A 582 7.60 17.10 -28.14
C LEU A 582 6.20 17.34 -27.56
N PRO A 583 5.49 16.34 -26.98
CA PRO A 583 4.15 16.58 -26.43
C PRO A 583 4.15 17.61 -25.31
N LEU A 584 5.12 17.56 -24.41
CA LEU A 584 5.20 18.50 -23.28
C LEU A 584 5.54 19.91 -23.76
N THR A 585 6.45 20.07 -24.73
CA THR A 585 6.74 21.40 -25.30
C THR A 585 5.52 22.02 -25.96
N ILE A 586 4.79 21.25 -26.78
CA ILE A 586 3.58 21.74 -27.46
C ILE A 586 2.50 22.10 -26.44
N LEU A 587 2.22 21.21 -25.48
CA LEU A 587 1.18 21.45 -24.48
C LEU A 587 1.53 22.57 -23.53
N ARG A 588 2.81 22.79 -23.20
CA ARG A 588 3.23 23.94 -22.39
C ARG A 588 3.01 25.27 -23.11
N ALA A 589 3.27 25.33 -24.42
CA ALA A 589 2.97 26.55 -25.18
C ALA A 589 1.46 26.87 -25.17
N TYR A 590 0.63 25.85 -25.35
CA TYR A 590 -0.83 25.99 -25.27
C TYR A 590 -1.30 26.38 -23.85
N GLN A 591 -0.84 25.65 -22.84
CA GLN A 591 -1.14 25.91 -21.42
C GLN A 591 -0.69 27.30 -20.99
N HIS A 592 0.48 27.75 -21.44
CA HIS A 592 0.97 29.10 -21.19
C HIS A 592 -0.02 30.16 -21.66
N SER A 593 -0.54 30.04 -22.88
CA SER A 593 -1.54 30.97 -23.40
C SER A 593 -2.83 30.95 -22.57
N LYS A 594 -3.34 29.75 -22.23
CA LYS A 594 -4.59 29.59 -21.47
C LYS A 594 -4.51 30.08 -20.02
N VAL A 595 -3.42 29.76 -19.32
CA VAL A 595 -3.21 30.16 -17.92
C VAL A 595 -2.92 31.66 -17.81
N THR A 596 -2.18 32.24 -18.76
CA THR A 596 -1.98 33.70 -18.80
C THR A 596 -3.31 34.42 -19.01
N ALA A 597 -4.16 33.96 -19.94
CA ALA A 597 -5.48 34.54 -20.14
C ALA A 597 -6.35 34.42 -18.88
N LEU A 598 -6.33 33.28 -18.20
CA LEU A 598 -7.04 33.09 -16.92
C LEU A 598 -6.56 34.08 -15.84
N ALA A 599 -5.25 34.23 -15.70
CA ALA A 599 -4.65 35.15 -14.73
C ALA A 599 -4.99 36.63 -15.06
N GLU A 600 -5.07 37.00 -16.33
CA GLU A 600 -5.53 38.32 -16.74
C GLU A 600 -7.01 38.57 -16.40
N GLU A 601 -7.88 37.58 -16.59
CA GLU A 601 -9.30 37.68 -16.21
C GLU A 601 -9.48 37.79 -14.70
N ILE A 602 -8.75 37.00 -13.90
CA ILE A 602 -8.72 37.13 -12.44
C ILE A 602 -8.23 38.53 -12.05
N LYS A 603 -7.16 39.02 -12.69
CA LYS A 603 -6.60 40.34 -12.38
C LYS A 603 -7.58 41.49 -12.67
N LYS A 604 -8.44 41.36 -13.69
CA LYS A 604 -9.49 42.34 -14.04
C LYS A 604 -10.72 42.27 -13.13
N SER A 605 -10.90 41.19 -12.38
CA SER A 605 -12.09 40.97 -11.57
C SER A 605 -12.19 42.02 -10.44
N PRO A 606 -13.40 42.51 -10.11
CA PRO A 606 -13.61 43.45 -9.01
C PRO A 606 -13.11 42.90 -7.68
N ARG A 607 -12.63 43.80 -6.80
CA ARG A 607 -12.07 43.45 -5.48
C ARG A 607 -12.67 44.30 -4.37
N SER A 608 -12.90 43.65 -3.24
CA SER A 608 -13.44 44.26 -2.01
C SER A 608 -12.44 44.07 -0.87
N PRO A 609 -11.99 45.12 -0.16
CA PRO A 609 -11.08 44.96 0.97
C PRO A 609 -11.73 44.18 2.11
N VAL A 610 -10.98 43.27 2.72
CA VAL A 610 -11.40 42.51 3.91
C VAL A 610 -10.83 43.18 5.16
N GLU A 611 -11.72 43.61 6.05
CA GLU A 611 -11.32 44.10 7.38
C GLU A 611 -10.84 42.92 8.23
N VAL A 612 -9.59 43.00 8.72
CA VAL A 612 -8.96 41.94 9.51
C VAL A 612 -8.54 42.42 10.89
N ASN A 613 -8.66 41.51 11.86
CA ASN A 613 -7.94 41.57 13.12
C ASN A 613 -6.56 40.93 12.91
N ILE A 614 -5.52 41.68 13.24
CA ILE A 614 -4.13 41.23 13.15
C ILE A 614 -3.65 40.88 14.56
N SER A 615 -3.15 39.66 14.74
CA SER A 615 -2.53 39.24 15.99
C SER A 615 -1.20 38.54 15.73
N PHE A 616 -0.30 38.62 16.71
CA PHE A 616 1.03 38.01 16.64
C PHE A 616 1.08 36.86 17.64
N ARG A 617 1.30 35.63 17.17
CA ARG A 617 1.36 34.41 17.99
C ARG A 617 2.43 33.48 17.42
N ASP A 618 3.27 32.92 18.29
CA ASP A 618 4.26 31.88 17.94
C ASP A 618 5.14 32.26 16.73
N ASN A 619 5.64 33.50 16.69
CA ASN A 619 6.46 34.03 15.59
C ASN A 619 5.73 34.07 14.22
N ARG A 620 4.40 34.15 14.24
CA ARG A 620 3.54 34.28 13.06
C ARG A 620 2.57 35.45 13.23
N VAL A 621 2.27 36.09 12.11
CA VAL A 621 1.12 36.99 11.99
C VAL A 621 -0.10 36.16 11.64
N VAL A 622 -1.20 36.37 12.36
CA VAL A 622 -2.50 35.78 12.09
C VAL A 622 -3.48 36.89 11.71
N LEU A 623 -4.05 36.75 10.52
CA LEU A 623 -5.07 37.62 9.95
C LEU A 623 -6.44 36.93 10.05
N SER A 624 -7.30 37.43 10.91
CA SER A 624 -8.68 36.91 11.06
C SER A 624 -9.69 37.94 10.57
N PRO A 625 -10.61 37.60 9.65
CA PRO A 625 -11.66 38.51 9.22
C PRO A 625 -12.50 39.02 10.41
N GLN A 626 -12.76 40.33 10.48
CA GLN A 626 -13.60 40.93 11.54
C GLN A 626 -15.06 40.50 11.42
N LYS A 627 -15.51 40.27 10.20
CA LYS A 627 -16.82 39.74 9.84
C LYS A 627 -16.62 38.54 8.92
N PRO A 628 -17.55 37.58 8.89
CA PRO A 628 -17.57 36.57 7.85
C PRO A 628 -17.44 37.20 6.47
N LEU A 629 -16.60 36.60 5.63
CA LEU A 629 -16.45 36.99 4.22
C LEU A 629 -17.82 36.93 3.52
N GLN A 630 -18.05 37.78 2.52
CA GLN A 630 -19.37 37.97 1.90
C GLN A 630 -19.98 36.65 1.41
N GLY A 631 -19.17 35.82 0.73
CA GLY A 631 -19.60 34.50 0.26
C GLY A 631 -19.81 33.45 1.35
N LEU A 632 -19.41 33.73 2.60
CA LEU A 632 -19.48 32.82 3.75
C LEU A 632 -20.46 33.31 4.84
N ALA A 633 -21.09 34.47 4.66
CA ALA A 633 -21.86 35.16 5.70
C ALA A 633 -23.04 34.35 6.28
N ALA A 634 -23.64 33.45 5.49
CA ALA A 634 -24.79 32.64 5.88
C ALA A 634 -24.45 31.13 6.00
N SER A 635 -23.19 30.80 6.25
CA SER A 635 -22.73 29.40 6.21
C SER A 635 -23.25 28.57 7.39
N GLU A 636 -23.26 29.13 8.59
CA GLU A 636 -23.79 28.45 9.79
C GLU A 636 -25.33 28.49 9.75
N GLY A 637 -25.94 27.41 9.26
CA GLY A 637 -27.40 27.28 9.12
C GLY A 637 -27.86 26.61 7.82
N LEU A 638 -26.95 26.39 6.87
CA LEU A 638 -27.26 25.66 5.65
C LEU A 638 -27.48 24.17 5.92
N LEU A 639 -28.37 23.57 5.12
CA LEU A 639 -28.58 22.13 5.11
C LEU A 639 -27.27 21.38 4.77
N PRO A 640 -27.07 20.15 5.27
CA PRO A 640 -26.01 19.28 4.80
C PRO A 640 -26.04 19.12 3.27
N GLY A 641 -24.86 19.03 2.66
CA GLY A 641 -24.64 18.97 1.22
C GLY A 641 -24.58 20.33 0.51
N GLU A 642 -24.97 21.42 1.17
CA GLU A 642 -24.77 22.77 0.62
C GLU A 642 -23.37 23.28 0.89
N VAL A 643 -22.87 24.14 0.00
CA VAL A 643 -21.52 24.72 0.05
C VAL A 643 -21.65 26.24 -0.03
N ASN A 644 -21.01 26.94 0.91
CA ASN A 644 -20.71 28.35 0.74
C ASN A 644 -19.25 28.50 0.34
N TRP A 645 -18.96 29.48 -0.50
CA TRP A 645 -17.63 29.70 -1.02
C TRP A 645 -17.37 31.19 -1.26
N THR A 646 -16.10 31.55 -1.22
CA THR A 646 -15.63 32.86 -1.70
C THR A 646 -14.28 32.69 -2.38
N TYR A 647 -13.94 33.61 -3.29
CA TYR A 647 -12.61 33.68 -3.90
C TYR A 647 -11.91 34.91 -3.34
N ALA A 648 -10.70 34.75 -2.82
CA ALA A 648 -10.01 35.80 -2.09
C ALA A 648 -8.55 35.91 -2.52
N SER A 649 -7.90 37.03 -2.18
CA SER A 649 -6.48 37.21 -2.45
C SER A 649 -5.70 37.94 -1.36
N LEU A 650 -4.44 37.53 -1.21
CA LEU A 650 -3.45 38.20 -0.37
C LEU A 650 -2.41 38.88 -1.24
N VAL A 651 -2.07 40.12 -0.87
CA VAL A 651 -1.13 40.95 -1.63
C VAL A 651 0.16 41.12 -0.83
N PHE A 652 1.30 40.84 -1.47
CA PHE A 652 2.62 41.00 -0.91
C PHE A 652 3.58 41.70 -1.88
N ASP A 653 4.47 42.53 -1.33
CA ASP A 653 5.70 42.95 -2.01
C ASP A 653 6.82 41.99 -1.59
N SER A 654 7.05 40.93 -2.37
CA SER A 654 7.91 39.81 -1.95
C SER A 654 9.41 40.11 -1.95
N TYR A 655 9.86 41.13 -2.68
CA TYR A 655 11.28 41.41 -2.94
C TYR A 655 12.08 40.18 -3.40
N GLY A 656 11.42 39.25 -4.10
CA GLY A 656 12.01 37.99 -4.57
C GLY A 656 12.20 36.91 -3.48
N GLN A 657 11.65 37.11 -2.28
CA GLN A 657 11.62 36.12 -1.21
C GLN A 657 10.41 35.19 -1.35
N ASN A 658 10.56 33.96 -0.85
CA ASN A 658 9.48 32.99 -0.80
C ASN A 658 8.71 33.15 0.51
N ILE A 659 7.40 33.29 0.46
CA ILE A 659 6.55 33.59 1.63
C ILE A 659 5.67 32.38 1.93
N PRO A 660 5.89 31.65 3.04
CA PRO A 660 5.01 30.56 3.44
C PRO A 660 3.71 31.11 4.04
N VAL A 661 2.57 30.68 3.51
CA VAL A 661 1.23 31.08 3.93
C VAL A 661 0.41 29.85 4.29
N THR A 662 -0.37 29.95 5.36
CA THR A 662 -1.28 28.91 5.84
C THR A 662 -2.68 29.47 6.01
N LEU A 663 -3.65 28.93 5.28
CA LEU A 663 -5.08 29.18 5.46
C LEU A 663 -5.57 28.28 6.58
N HIS A 664 -6.23 28.86 7.59
CA HIS A 664 -6.67 28.15 8.78
C HIS A 664 -8.16 27.88 8.77
N TYR A 665 -8.50 26.63 9.05
CA TYR A 665 -9.84 26.20 9.38
C TYR A 665 -9.88 25.67 10.80
N LYS A 666 -11.06 25.72 11.43
CA LYS A 666 -11.30 25.15 12.74
C LYS A 666 -10.85 23.69 12.82
N THR A 667 -9.86 23.42 13.66
CA THR A 667 -9.28 22.08 13.82
C THR A 667 -10.21 21.12 14.54
N ASP A 668 -11.09 21.63 15.42
CA ASP A 668 -12.13 20.88 16.10
C ASP A 668 -13.28 20.45 15.17
N ARG A 669 -13.28 20.87 13.89
CA ARG A 669 -14.22 20.45 12.83
C ARG A 669 -13.54 19.53 11.81
N PHE A 670 -12.96 18.46 12.34
CA PHE A 670 -12.07 17.53 11.66
C PHE A 670 -12.45 17.13 10.23
N PHE A 671 -13.70 16.68 9.99
CA PHE A 671 -14.15 16.17 8.69
C PHE A 671 -14.14 17.24 7.59
N ASN A 672 -14.32 18.50 7.99
CA ASN A 672 -14.45 19.64 7.09
C ASN A 672 -13.32 20.65 7.35
N ASN A 673 -12.16 20.16 7.81
CA ASN A 673 -10.95 20.96 7.97
C ASN A 673 -10.18 21.01 6.65
N PHE A 674 -10.16 22.19 6.03
CA PHE A 674 -9.45 22.46 4.77
C PHE A 674 -8.23 23.37 4.99
N THR A 675 -7.62 23.29 6.18
CA THR A 675 -6.37 23.99 6.47
C THR A 675 -5.34 23.63 5.41
N HIS A 676 -4.74 24.65 4.81
CA HIS A 676 -3.93 24.49 3.61
C HIS A 676 -2.70 25.38 3.71
N SER A 677 -1.52 24.80 3.49
CA SER A 677 -0.25 25.52 3.48
C SER A 677 0.40 25.52 2.10
N GLN A 678 0.91 26.67 1.71
CA GLN A 678 1.63 26.85 0.45
C GLN A 678 2.75 27.88 0.61
N VAL A 679 3.87 27.66 -0.09
CA VAL A 679 4.94 28.64 -0.23
C VAL A 679 4.69 29.46 -1.48
N LEU A 680 4.50 30.77 -1.30
CA LEU A 680 4.36 31.74 -2.39
C LEU A 680 5.74 32.11 -2.89
N GLU A 681 6.06 31.75 -4.13
CA GLU A 681 7.35 32.11 -4.69
C GLU A 681 7.39 33.58 -5.13
N GLY A 682 8.38 34.32 -4.63
CA GLY A 682 8.57 35.72 -4.97
C GLY A 682 9.03 35.91 -6.43
N CYS A 683 8.56 36.98 -7.07
CA CYS A 683 9.07 37.41 -8.36
C CYS A 683 10.27 38.34 -8.14
N ARG A 684 11.39 38.07 -8.81
CA ARG A 684 12.55 38.97 -8.87
C ARG A 684 12.34 39.99 -9.99
N ASP A 685 11.35 40.87 -9.82
CA ASP A 685 11.22 42.06 -10.68
C ASP A 685 12.21 43.15 -10.25
N THR A 686 12.30 44.24 -11.02
CA THR A 686 13.28 45.31 -10.79
C THR A 686 12.91 46.30 -9.67
N LYS A 687 11.80 46.10 -8.93
CA LYS A 687 11.31 47.07 -7.93
C LYS A 687 10.95 46.46 -6.57
N THR A 688 9.86 45.69 -6.47
CA THR A 688 9.28 45.24 -5.18
C THR A 688 8.90 43.77 -5.17
N GLY A 689 8.89 43.07 -6.31
CA GLY A 689 8.43 41.70 -6.42
C GLY A 689 6.95 41.56 -6.07
N HIS A 690 6.09 42.46 -6.57
CA HIS A 690 4.68 42.51 -6.21
C HIS A 690 3.91 41.28 -6.70
N ILE A 691 3.25 40.57 -5.77
CA ILE A 691 2.51 39.33 -6.02
C ILE A 691 1.13 39.37 -5.35
N GLU A 692 0.14 38.82 -6.06
CA GLU A 692 -1.22 38.62 -5.57
C GLU A 692 -1.52 37.10 -5.55
N PHE A 693 -1.64 36.51 -4.36
CA PHE A 693 -1.99 35.12 -4.19
C PHE A 693 -3.51 34.96 -4.12
N CYS A 694 -4.11 34.37 -5.14
CA CYS A 694 -5.56 34.15 -5.25
C CYS A 694 -5.92 32.71 -4.88
N PHE A 695 -6.95 32.52 -4.07
CA PHE A 695 -7.35 31.20 -3.56
C PHE A 695 -8.85 31.12 -3.23
N PRO A 696 -9.48 29.95 -3.42
CA PRO A 696 -10.85 29.72 -2.98
C PRO A 696 -10.91 29.32 -1.50
N ILE A 697 -12.00 29.69 -0.84
CA ILE A 697 -12.35 29.29 0.53
C ILE A 697 -13.72 28.61 0.45
N TYR A 698 -13.86 27.44 1.08
CA TYR A 698 -15.07 26.63 1.06
C TYR A 698 -15.52 26.29 2.48
N GLU A 699 -16.78 26.55 2.82
CA GLU A 699 -17.39 26.07 4.05
C GLU A 699 -18.50 25.07 3.68
N THR A 700 -18.21 23.77 3.81
CA THR A 700 -19.13 22.67 3.50
C THR A 700 -19.44 21.81 4.71
N ASP A 701 -20.61 21.19 4.68
CA ASP A 701 -21.00 20.11 5.58
C ASP A 701 -21.47 18.95 4.70
N ASN A 702 -20.74 17.85 4.68
CA ASN A 702 -21.09 16.67 3.87
C ASN A 702 -21.67 15.54 4.73
N THR A 703 -22.01 15.80 5.99
CA THR A 703 -22.55 14.80 6.91
C THR A 703 -24.08 14.86 6.87
N TYR A 704 -24.69 13.96 6.11
CA TYR A 704 -26.11 13.96 5.76
C TYR A 704 -27.08 13.71 6.94
N SER A 705 -26.68 12.98 7.99
CA SER A 705 -27.51 12.79 9.19
C SER A 705 -26.75 12.25 10.41
N MET A 706 -27.14 12.72 11.60
CA MET A 706 -26.68 12.21 12.90
C MET A 706 -27.20 10.81 13.22
N ASP A 707 -28.33 10.41 12.65
CA ASP A 707 -28.93 9.09 12.89
C ASP A 707 -28.10 7.96 12.27
N MET A 708 -27.27 8.30 11.27
CA MET A 708 -26.40 7.38 10.55
C MET A 708 -24.99 7.32 11.13
N LEU A 709 -24.65 8.24 12.04
CA LEU A 709 -23.36 8.32 12.69
C LEU A 709 -23.01 7.06 13.50
N PRO A 710 -23.94 6.42 14.25
CA PRO A 710 -23.65 5.16 14.93
C PRO A 710 -23.23 4.04 13.97
N VAL A 711 -23.87 3.93 12.80
CA VAL A 711 -23.56 2.91 11.79
C VAL A 711 -22.21 3.22 11.11
N PHE A 712 -21.92 4.49 10.91
CA PHE A 712 -20.62 4.95 10.43
C PHE A 712 -19.50 4.63 11.45
N LEU A 713 -19.70 4.92 12.74
CA LEU A 713 -18.77 4.56 13.82
C LEU A 713 -18.65 3.05 14.06
N GLN A 714 -19.62 2.24 13.61
CA GLN A 714 -19.48 0.79 13.53
C GLN A 714 -18.61 0.36 12.34
N THR A 715 -18.69 1.06 11.21
CA THR A 715 -17.87 0.77 10.02
C THR A 715 -16.41 1.21 10.23
N TYR A 716 -16.20 2.31 10.96
CA TYR A 716 -14.90 2.91 11.24
C TYR A 716 -14.70 3.08 12.76
N PRO A 717 -14.48 2.01 13.54
CA PRO A 717 -14.45 2.09 15.00
C PRO A 717 -13.30 2.92 15.57
N VAL A 718 -12.23 3.13 14.81
CA VAL A 718 -11.12 3.98 15.25
C VAL A 718 -11.59 5.42 15.48
N LEU A 719 -12.70 5.82 14.84
CA LEU A 719 -13.31 7.12 15.09
C LEU A 719 -13.89 7.31 16.48
N ARG A 720 -14.19 6.23 17.20
CA ARG A 720 -14.79 6.34 18.53
C ARG A 720 -13.88 7.09 19.50
N GLU A 721 -12.57 7.11 19.24
CA GLU A 721 -11.60 7.91 20.00
C GLU A 721 -11.84 9.42 19.91
N PHE A 722 -12.52 9.90 18.84
CA PHE A 722 -12.89 11.31 18.68
C PHE A 722 -14.29 11.63 19.25
N VAL A 723 -15.03 10.62 19.70
CA VAL A 723 -16.36 10.79 20.28
C VAL A 723 -16.21 10.93 21.79
N HIS A 724 -16.67 12.06 22.33
CA HIS A 724 -16.72 12.25 23.78
C HIS A 724 -18.01 11.65 24.34
N ASP A 725 -17.91 10.67 25.25
CA ASP A 725 -19.08 9.97 25.82
C ASP A 725 -19.95 10.85 26.74
N ASP A 726 -19.42 12.00 27.18
CA ASP A 726 -20.05 12.93 28.11
C ASP A 726 -21.02 13.93 27.44
N THR A 727 -21.00 14.03 26.10
CA THR A 727 -21.79 14.99 25.32
C THR A 727 -22.54 14.28 24.21
N SER A 728 -23.76 14.74 23.89
CA SER A 728 -24.51 14.13 22.81
C SER A 728 -23.79 14.31 21.47
N LEU A 729 -23.88 13.34 20.56
CA LEU A 729 -23.22 13.43 19.25
C LEU A 729 -23.57 14.72 18.50
N ALA A 730 -24.80 15.22 18.65
CA ALA A 730 -25.30 16.46 18.06
C ALA A 730 -24.56 17.73 18.55
N GLU A 731 -24.06 17.70 19.78
CA GLU A 731 -23.37 18.83 20.40
C GLU A 731 -21.87 18.88 20.07
N GLN A 732 -21.31 17.77 19.55
CA GLN A 732 -19.89 17.68 19.22
C GLN A 732 -19.55 18.40 17.90
N ASN A 733 -18.32 18.93 17.80
CA ASN A 733 -17.90 19.80 16.69
C ASN A 733 -17.19 19.09 15.52
N TRP A 734 -16.63 17.90 15.73
CA TRP A 734 -15.71 17.23 14.78
C TRP A 734 -16.30 16.92 13.40
N TRP A 735 -17.63 16.79 13.30
CA TRP A 735 -18.34 16.55 12.04
C TRP A 735 -19.03 17.81 11.48
N ARG A 736 -19.07 18.92 12.22
CA ARG A 736 -19.79 20.13 11.79
C ARG A 736 -19.15 20.75 10.55
N ARG A 737 -19.96 21.55 9.83
CA ARG A 737 -19.55 22.38 8.70
C ARG A 737 -18.19 23.05 8.90
N GLY A 738 -17.32 22.97 7.90
CA GLY A 738 -15.99 23.60 7.94
C GLY A 738 -16.10 25.10 8.23
N LYS A 739 -15.17 25.64 9.02
CA LYS A 739 -15.14 27.08 9.36
C LYS A 739 -13.78 27.68 9.07
N PHE A 740 -13.76 28.69 8.21
CA PHE A 740 -12.55 29.46 7.96
C PHE A 740 -12.30 30.44 9.11
N GLU A 741 -11.10 30.42 9.68
CA GLU A 741 -10.72 31.26 10.83
C GLU A 741 -9.81 32.43 10.44
N GLY A 742 -9.05 32.27 9.36
CA GLY A 742 -8.10 33.27 8.94
C GLY A 742 -6.90 32.69 8.22
N ILE A 743 -5.84 33.48 8.16
CA ILE A 743 -4.62 33.16 7.43
C ILE A 743 -3.43 33.51 8.31
N SER A 744 -2.33 32.77 8.18
CA SER A 744 -1.10 33.11 8.86
C SER A 744 0.13 32.98 7.97
N PHE A 745 1.15 33.75 8.32
CA PHE A 745 2.50 33.68 7.75
C PHE A 745 3.52 34.12 8.81
N PRO A 746 4.81 33.76 8.68
CA PRO A 746 5.83 34.14 9.66
C PRO A 746 5.93 35.65 9.84
N GLU A 747 6.19 36.08 11.07
CA GLU A 747 6.20 37.49 11.48
C GLU A 747 7.19 38.34 10.65
N GLU A 748 8.30 37.75 10.24
CA GLU A 748 9.32 38.39 9.39
C GLU A 748 8.78 38.91 8.05
N TYR A 749 7.68 38.34 7.53
CA TYR A 749 7.07 38.76 6.27
C TYR A 749 5.97 39.82 6.44
N PHE A 750 5.64 40.23 7.67
CA PHE A 750 4.63 41.27 7.91
C PHE A 750 4.91 42.60 7.20
N PRO A 751 6.16 43.10 7.13
CA PRO A 751 6.46 44.32 6.37
C PRO A 751 6.20 44.21 4.86
N PHE A 752 6.09 43.00 4.32
CA PHE A 752 5.80 42.73 2.91
C PHE A 752 4.30 42.69 2.61
N PHE A 753 3.46 42.49 3.62
CA PHE A 753 2.02 42.41 3.46
C PHE A 753 1.42 43.76 3.03
N ARG A 754 0.46 43.74 2.10
CA ARG A 754 -0.19 44.94 1.53
C ARG A 754 -1.70 44.93 1.63
N GLY A 755 -2.33 43.76 1.67
CA GLY A 755 -3.78 43.69 1.82
C GLY A 755 -4.37 42.30 1.67
N PHE A 756 -5.61 42.17 2.15
CA PHE A 756 -6.47 41.01 1.97
C PHE A 756 -7.77 41.49 1.31
N THR A 757 -8.15 40.87 0.19
CA THR A 757 -9.33 41.24 -0.59
C THR A 757 -10.18 40.02 -0.96
N GLU A 758 -11.50 40.20 -1.08
CA GLU A 758 -12.39 39.27 -1.79
C GLU A 758 -12.43 39.63 -3.27
N ILE A 759 -12.48 38.62 -4.15
CA ILE A 759 -12.52 38.73 -5.60
C ILE A 759 -13.91 38.27 -6.09
N GLU A 760 -14.56 39.11 -6.88
CA GLU A 760 -15.82 38.75 -7.55
C GLU A 760 -15.53 37.93 -8.83
N ALA A 761 -15.38 36.61 -8.66
CA ALA A 761 -15.10 35.68 -9.75
C ALA A 761 -16.33 35.38 -10.62
N GLY A 762 -16.55 36.20 -11.65
CA GLY A 762 -17.63 36.01 -12.64
C GLY A 762 -17.41 34.81 -13.59
N ASP A 763 -18.29 34.69 -14.59
CA ASP A 763 -18.29 33.56 -15.55
C ASP A 763 -17.02 33.45 -16.41
N SER A 764 -16.25 34.54 -16.55
CA SER A 764 -14.97 34.55 -17.27
C SER A 764 -13.85 33.79 -16.55
N VAL A 765 -14.05 33.43 -15.28
CA VAL A 765 -13.11 32.65 -14.45
C VAL A 765 -13.70 31.25 -14.21
N PRO A 766 -13.64 30.32 -15.18
CA PRO A 766 -14.40 29.06 -15.13
C PRO A 766 -13.92 28.06 -14.06
N ILE A 767 -12.74 28.28 -13.51
CA ILE A 767 -12.12 27.46 -12.45
C ILE A 767 -11.47 28.38 -11.42
N LEU A 768 -11.39 27.92 -10.16
CA LEU A 768 -10.85 28.70 -9.03
C LEU A 768 -9.56 28.07 -8.51
N PRO A 769 -8.40 28.29 -9.15
CA PRO A 769 -7.12 27.74 -8.69
C PRO A 769 -6.53 28.54 -7.51
N PHE A 770 -5.63 27.90 -6.77
CA PHE A 770 -4.66 28.58 -5.88
C PHE A 770 -3.49 29.06 -6.74
N LEU A 771 -3.49 30.33 -7.12
CA LEU A 771 -2.59 30.88 -8.13
C LEU A 771 -1.96 32.20 -7.65
N THR A 772 -0.64 32.28 -7.75
CA THR A 772 0.10 33.53 -7.51
C THR A 772 0.24 34.30 -8.83
N ILE A 773 -0.34 35.50 -8.87
CA ILE A 773 -0.32 36.39 -10.03
C ILE A 773 0.67 37.53 -9.75
N PRO A 774 1.80 37.62 -10.47
CA PRO A 774 2.73 38.73 -10.32
C PRO A 774 2.21 40.00 -11.01
N GLN A 775 2.74 41.15 -10.62
CA GLN A 775 2.48 42.40 -11.34
C GLN A 775 2.96 42.32 -12.80
N GLU A 776 4.19 41.84 -13.00
CA GLU A 776 4.78 41.58 -14.31
C GLU A 776 4.42 40.17 -14.79
N MET A 777 3.54 40.06 -15.78
CA MET A 777 3.05 38.76 -16.29
C MET A 777 4.15 37.85 -16.86
N GLN A 778 5.33 38.39 -17.18
CA GLN A 778 6.49 37.59 -17.58
C GLN A 778 7.01 36.69 -16.45
N CYS A 779 6.80 37.08 -15.19
CA CYS A 779 7.08 36.24 -14.02
C CYS A 779 6.03 35.15 -13.79
N LEU A 780 4.89 35.16 -14.50
CA LEU A 780 3.80 34.22 -14.24
C LEU A 780 4.25 32.80 -14.58
N ARG A 781 4.16 31.92 -13.59
CA ARG A 781 4.41 30.49 -13.77
C ARG A 781 3.13 29.80 -14.20
N THR A 782 3.16 29.31 -15.43
CA THR A 782 1.97 28.78 -16.12
C THR A 782 1.91 27.27 -16.16
N HIS A 783 2.96 26.58 -15.74
CA HIS A 783 3.04 25.12 -15.76
C HIS A 783 3.90 24.57 -14.64
N LYS A 784 3.57 23.35 -14.21
CA LYS A 784 4.36 22.61 -13.23
C LYS A 784 5.69 22.13 -13.83
N SER A 785 6.69 21.97 -12.98
CA SER A 785 8.05 21.61 -13.37
C SER A 785 8.49 20.28 -12.76
N GLY A 786 9.26 19.49 -13.52
CA GLY A 786 9.88 18.27 -13.02
C GLY A 786 11.16 18.55 -12.22
N PRO A 787 11.69 17.57 -11.44
CA PRO A 787 12.88 17.76 -10.62
C PRO A 787 14.13 18.09 -11.40
N TRP A 788 14.27 17.61 -12.63
CA TRP A 788 15.42 17.98 -13.46
C TRP A 788 15.38 19.45 -13.86
N GLU A 789 14.18 19.98 -14.13
CA GLU A 789 13.99 21.39 -14.48
C GLU A 789 14.18 22.28 -13.25
N GLN A 790 13.67 21.85 -12.10
CA GLN A 790 13.94 22.53 -10.83
C GLN A 790 15.42 22.43 -10.45
N ALA A 791 16.08 21.28 -10.61
CA ALA A 791 17.51 21.14 -10.35
C ALA A 791 18.34 22.03 -11.27
N LEU A 792 17.97 22.14 -12.55
CA LEU A 792 18.61 23.06 -13.49
C LEU A 792 18.37 24.52 -13.10
N SER A 793 17.14 24.87 -12.70
CA SER A 793 16.78 26.20 -12.20
C SER A 793 17.57 26.56 -10.94
N ARG A 794 17.65 25.64 -9.98
CA ARG A 794 18.41 25.76 -8.72
C ARG A 794 19.91 25.90 -8.98
N TRP A 795 20.46 25.08 -9.89
CA TRP A 795 21.86 25.19 -10.32
C TRP A 795 22.15 26.56 -10.95
N LYS A 796 21.26 27.03 -11.83
CA LYS A 796 21.39 28.36 -12.46
C LYS A 796 21.29 29.50 -11.43
N ASN A 797 20.47 29.32 -10.40
CA ASN A 797 20.20 30.33 -9.37
C ASN A 797 21.10 30.18 -8.13
N ASN A 798 22.02 29.21 -8.11
CA ASN A 798 22.93 28.90 -7.02
C ASN A 798 22.24 28.67 -5.65
N THR A 799 21.03 28.10 -5.68
CA THR A 799 20.24 27.78 -4.48
C THR A 799 20.46 26.34 -4.07
N ALA A 800 20.59 26.07 -2.76
CA ALA A 800 20.82 24.73 -2.24
C ALA A 800 19.69 23.76 -2.65
N PRO A 801 20.00 22.48 -2.94
CA PRO A 801 18.98 21.49 -3.17
C PRO A 801 18.26 21.17 -1.86
N GLU A 802 16.97 21.53 -1.76
CA GLU A 802 16.09 20.88 -0.81
C GLU A 802 15.91 19.42 -1.24
N GLN A 803 16.06 18.48 -0.28
CA GLN A 803 15.84 17.07 -0.55
C GLN A 803 14.40 16.89 -1.04
N PRO A 804 14.18 16.28 -2.23
CA PRO A 804 12.84 15.93 -2.64
C PRO A 804 12.32 14.91 -1.63
N ALA A 805 11.41 15.37 -0.79
CA ALA A 805 10.54 14.56 0.02
C ALA A 805 9.62 13.75 -0.92
N LEU A 806 10.16 12.71 -1.55
CA LEU A 806 9.36 11.67 -2.20
C LEU A 806 8.68 10.91 -1.08
N HIS A 807 7.55 11.43 -0.63
CA HIS A 807 6.68 10.74 0.28
C HIS A 807 5.83 9.86 -0.59
N PHE A 808 6.14 8.58 -0.58
CA PHE A 808 5.09 7.61 -0.78
C PHE A 808 4.48 7.46 0.59
N ASP A 809 3.33 8.10 0.82
CA ASP A 809 2.46 7.59 1.85
C ASP A 809 2.19 6.13 1.48
N THR A 810 2.72 5.22 2.28
CA THR A 810 2.31 3.83 2.31
C THR A 810 0.91 3.83 2.92
N VAL A 811 -0.08 4.21 2.10
CA VAL A 811 -1.48 4.31 2.46
C VAL A 811 -2.01 2.90 2.67
N TRP A 812 -1.84 2.42 3.90
CA TRP A 812 -2.85 1.72 4.71
C TRP A 812 -2.55 1.77 6.22
N HIS A 813 -1.45 2.39 6.67
CA HIS A 813 -1.32 2.61 8.11
C HIS A 813 -2.14 3.80 8.63
N ILE A 814 -2.48 4.81 7.80
CA ILE A 814 -2.95 6.11 8.32
C ILE A 814 -4.01 6.83 7.44
N LYS A 815 -4.50 6.24 6.34
CA LYS A 815 -5.45 6.94 5.43
C LYS A 815 -6.89 6.44 5.41
N ASP A 816 -7.20 5.36 6.10
CA ASP A 816 -8.59 4.98 6.45
C ASP A 816 -8.88 5.19 7.95
N THR A 817 -7.87 5.65 8.69
CA THR A 817 -8.04 6.47 9.88
C THR A 817 -7.91 7.91 9.41
N PHE A 818 -9.01 8.66 9.40
CA PHE A 818 -9.08 10.08 9.80
C PHE A 818 -7.71 10.70 9.95
N PRO A 819 -7.26 11.60 9.03
CA PRO A 819 -5.87 11.91 8.77
C PRO A 819 -5.12 11.95 10.06
N THR A 820 -4.54 10.81 10.34
CA THR A 820 -3.43 10.73 11.23
C THR A 820 -2.42 11.64 10.58
N ALA A 821 -1.89 12.55 11.40
CA ALA A 821 -1.13 13.72 10.99
C ALA A 821 0.24 13.38 10.35
N LYS A 822 0.28 12.35 9.49
CA LYS A 822 1.25 12.19 8.41
C LYS A 822 0.99 13.11 7.21
N SER A 823 -0.21 13.69 7.06
CA SER A 823 -0.43 14.72 6.02
C SER A 823 -0.09 16.13 6.48
N TRP A 824 0.08 16.35 7.79
CA TRP A 824 1.03 17.38 8.21
C TRP A 824 2.38 16.91 7.71
N GLN A 825 2.94 17.62 6.72
CA GLN A 825 4.36 17.54 6.45
C GLN A 825 5.07 17.96 7.73
N LEU A 826 5.29 17.01 8.65
CA LEU A 826 6.49 16.99 9.46
C LEU A 826 7.61 17.13 8.42
N PRO A 827 8.39 18.21 8.47
CA PRO A 827 9.52 18.32 7.58
C PRO A 827 10.37 17.06 7.85
N LYS A 828 10.57 16.21 6.82
CA LYS A 828 11.38 14.99 6.94
C LYS A 828 12.87 15.29 7.08
N THR A 829 13.22 16.57 7.10
CA THR A 829 14.39 17.09 7.78
C THR A 829 13.91 17.73 9.07
N PRO A 830 14.57 17.55 10.23
CA PRO A 830 14.38 18.48 11.33
C PRO A 830 14.36 19.90 10.76
N LEU A 831 13.46 20.75 11.26
CA LEU A 831 13.54 22.19 11.02
C LEU A 831 15.00 22.58 11.30
N LEU A 832 15.78 22.74 10.23
CA LEU A 832 17.25 22.83 10.22
C LEU A 832 17.98 21.53 10.63
N PRO A 833 19.23 21.28 10.16
CA PRO A 833 20.09 20.28 10.77
C PRO A 833 20.33 20.70 12.24
N SER A 834 19.58 20.13 13.17
CA SER A 834 19.71 20.46 14.60
C SER A 834 19.96 19.20 15.42
N ASP A 835 21.07 19.19 16.16
CA ASP A 835 21.62 18.05 16.90
C ASP A 835 20.89 17.73 18.23
N SER A 836 19.59 18.05 18.42
CA SER A 836 18.95 17.91 19.75
C SER A 836 17.57 17.24 19.77
N VAL A 837 17.47 16.15 20.54
CA VAL A 837 16.26 15.37 20.86
C VAL A 837 15.14 16.22 21.49
N ASN A 838 15.50 17.25 22.25
CA ASN A 838 14.56 18.13 22.95
C ASN A 838 13.68 18.95 21.99
N MET A 839 14.20 19.36 20.84
CA MET A 839 13.42 20.15 19.88
C MET A 839 12.36 19.29 19.18
N LEU A 840 12.74 18.06 18.81
CA LEU A 840 11.80 17.06 18.27
C LEU A 840 10.73 16.68 19.30
N CYS A 841 11.12 16.53 20.57
CA CYS A 841 10.20 16.33 21.68
C CYS A 841 9.18 17.47 21.83
N ASN A 842 9.63 18.72 21.75
CA ASN A 842 8.74 19.88 21.90
C ASN A 842 7.75 19.98 20.72
N GLN A 843 8.21 19.69 19.50
CA GLN A 843 7.33 19.65 18.32
C GLN A 843 6.26 18.56 18.46
N TRP A 844 6.66 17.36 18.88
CA TRP A 844 5.70 16.28 19.14
C TRP A 844 4.79 16.58 20.33
N ALA A 845 5.28 17.19 21.40
CA ALA A 845 4.45 17.56 22.54
C ALA A 845 3.39 18.60 22.16
N GLU A 846 3.74 19.57 21.32
CA GLU A 846 2.81 20.55 20.75
C GLU A 846 1.79 19.86 19.83
N LEU A 847 2.25 18.98 18.94
CA LEU A 847 1.38 18.20 18.06
C LEU A 847 0.46 17.26 18.83
N ILE A 848 0.92 16.59 19.88
CA ILE A 848 0.11 15.72 20.75
C ILE A 848 -0.89 16.56 21.55
N HIS A 849 -0.54 17.77 21.97
CA HIS A 849 -1.46 18.68 22.65
C HIS A 849 -2.65 19.04 21.75
N PHE A 850 -2.39 19.34 20.47
CA PHE A 850 -3.44 19.62 19.49
C PHE A 850 -4.11 18.36 18.93
N TYR A 851 -3.42 17.23 18.93
CA TYR A 851 -3.84 15.96 18.32
C TYR A 851 -3.43 14.75 19.19
N PRO A 852 -4.18 14.45 20.27
CA PRO A 852 -3.80 13.40 21.25
C PRO A 852 -3.56 12.01 20.66
N PHE A 853 -4.22 11.67 19.55
CA PHE A 853 -4.06 10.40 18.83
C PHE A 853 -2.69 10.22 18.15
N LEU A 854 -1.90 11.30 18.00
CA LEU A 854 -0.51 11.24 17.50
C LEU A 854 0.47 10.64 18.49
N LYS A 855 0.07 10.38 19.72
CA LYS A 855 0.92 9.82 20.77
C LYS A 855 1.60 8.52 20.34
N SER A 856 0.89 7.63 19.64
CA SER A 856 1.46 6.36 19.13
C SER A 856 2.44 6.57 17.97
N VAL A 857 2.17 7.54 17.08
CA VAL A 857 3.04 7.90 15.96
C VAL A 857 4.31 8.58 16.45
N ALA A 858 4.19 9.49 17.41
CA ALA A 858 5.29 10.18 18.05
C ALA A 858 6.22 9.19 18.77
N VAL A 859 5.64 8.17 19.41
CA VAL A 859 6.39 7.05 20.01
C VAL A 859 7.17 6.30 18.94
N GLU A 860 6.52 5.86 17.86
CA GLU A 860 7.19 5.14 16.77
C GLU A 860 8.32 5.96 16.12
N ASP A 861 8.08 7.25 15.87
CA ASP A 861 9.07 8.16 15.29
C ASP A 861 10.27 8.36 16.23
N MET A 862 10.04 8.58 17.52
CA MET A 862 11.11 8.69 18.51
C MET A 862 11.93 7.40 18.66
N LEU A 863 11.33 6.22 18.50
CA LEU A 863 12.05 4.94 18.49
C LEU A 863 12.88 4.74 17.22
N ASN A 864 12.36 5.15 16.06
CA ASN A 864 13.11 5.12 14.80
C ASN A 864 14.29 6.11 14.84
N TYR A 865 14.06 7.32 15.38
CA TYR A 865 15.09 8.33 15.59
C TYR A 865 16.18 7.83 16.54
N ALA A 866 15.81 7.15 17.64
CA ALA A 866 16.75 6.49 18.52
C ALA A 866 17.65 5.47 17.79
N GLY A 867 17.07 4.67 16.90
CA GLY A 867 17.82 3.74 16.05
C GLY A 867 18.84 4.43 15.15
N MET A 868 18.45 5.53 14.49
CA MET A 868 19.36 6.33 13.66
C MET A 868 20.47 6.99 14.49
N LEU A 869 20.15 7.54 15.66
CA LEU A 869 21.13 8.15 16.56
C LEU A 869 22.17 7.12 17.03
N LYS A 870 21.73 5.88 17.29
CA LYS A 870 22.63 4.77 17.62
C LYS A 870 23.57 4.42 16.47
N GLU A 871 23.08 4.37 15.23
CA GLU A 871 23.94 4.14 14.05
C GLU A 871 25.00 5.25 13.86
N LYS A 872 24.71 6.47 14.32
CA LYS A 872 25.63 7.61 14.32
C LYS A 872 26.58 7.64 15.53
N GLY A 873 26.47 6.69 16.47
CA GLY A 873 27.25 6.64 17.71
C GLY A 873 26.84 7.68 18.76
N GLN A 874 25.61 8.21 18.68
CA GLN A 874 25.07 9.20 19.62
C GLN A 874 24.20 8.51 20.69
N ASP A 875 24.84 7.68 21.51
CA ASP A 875 24.16 6.74 22.42
C ASP A 875 23.27 7.42 23.48
N TRP A 876 23.74 8.52 24.08
CA TRP A 876 22.96 9.29 25.05
C TRP A 876 21.66 9.85 24.47
N LEU A 877 21.72 10.37 23.23
CA LEU A 877 20.54 10.93 22.56
C LEU A 877 19.55 9.83 22.16
N ALA A 878 20.05 8.65 21.78
CA ALA A 878 19.21 7.50 21.49
C ALA A 878 18.41 7.06 22.72
N GLU A 879 19.06 6.99 23.89
CA GLU A 879 18.36 6.68 25.14
C GLU A 879 17.35 7.75 25.55
N GLU A 880 17.69 9.03 25.42
CA GLU A 880 16.77 10.12 25.76
C GLU A 880 15.52 10.08 24.87
N SER A 881 15.68 9.73 23.59
CA SER A 881 14.57 9.56 22.66
C SER A 881 13.62 8.44 23.10
N CYS A 882 14.17 7.29 23.51
CA CYS A 882 13.38 6.19 24.06
C CYS A 882 12.69 6.54 25.39
N LYS A 883 13.35 7.32 26.27
CA LYS A 883 12.75 7.79 27.55
C LYS A 883 11.58 8.74 27.32
N ILE A 884 11.65 9.60 26.30
CA ILE A 884 10.53 10.45 25.91
C ILE A 884 9.38 9.62 25.35
N ALA A 885 9.68 8.68 24.45
CA ALA A 885 8.68 7.75 23.93
C ALA A 885 7.97 6.98 25.06
N GLN A 886 8.71 6.55 26.08
CA GLN A 886 8.17 5.90 27.27
C GLN A 886 7.15 6.78 28.03
N LYS A 887 7.40 8.09 28.15
CA LYS A 887 6.46 9.03 28.81
C LYS A 887 5.16 9.18 28.02
N TRP A 888 5.23 9.03 26.71
CA TRP A 888 4.05 9.09 25.84
C TRP A 888 3.32 7.76 25.74
N ALA A 889 3.98 6.61 25.87
CA ALA A 889 3.30 5.31 25.88
C ALA A 889 3.83 4.41 27.00
N ASP A 890 3.21 4.53 28.17
CA ASP A 890 3.46 3.69 29.34
C ASP A 890 2.82 2.30 29.24
N ALA A 891 1.80 2.14 28.38
CA ALA A 891 1.14 0.88 28.06
C ALA A 891 1.68 0.16 26.81
N ASP A 892 2.75 0.69 26.17
CA ASP A 892 3.42 0.06 25.03
C ASP A 892 4.73 -0.59 25.49
N PRO A 893 4.99 -1.89 25.25
CA PRO A 893 6.24 -2.53 25.66
C PRO A 893 7.46 -2.10 24.81
N TYR A 894 7.28 -1.59 23.59
CA TYR A 894 8.37 -1.35 22.64
C TYR A 894 9.37 -0.27 23.08
N PRO A 895 8.96 0.88 23.66
CA PRO A 895 9.90 1.87 24.18
C PRO A 895 10.80 1.32 25.29
N PHE A 896 10.23 0.54 26.20
CA PHE A 896 10.97 -0.11 27.28
C PHE A 896 11.95 -1.16 26.75
N MET A 897 11.52 -1.95 25.76
CA MET A 897 12.36 -2.96 25.11
C MET A 897 13.54 -2.31 24.40
N ARG A 898 13.32 -1.27 23.59
CA ARG A 898 14.39 -0.55 22.86
C ARG A 898 15.35 0.16 23.81
N LEU A 899 14.84 0.75 24.88
CA LEU A 899 15.70 1.34 25.92
C LEU A 899 16.60 0.28 26.58
N GLY A 900 16.03 -0.89 26.91
CA GLY A 900 16.80 -2.00 27.48
C GLY A 900 17.88 -2.53 26.54
N GLU A 901 17.61 -2.61 25.23
CA GLU A 901 18.59 -3.00 24.22
C GLU A 901 19.76 -2.03 24.12
N LEU A 902 19.49 -0.72 24.17
CA LEU A 902 20.52 0.31 24.16
C LEU A 902 21.37 0.25 25.44
N GLN A 903 20.73 0.11 26.60
CA GLN A 903 21.41 -0.02 27.89
C GLN A 903 22.26 -1.29 27.98
N GLU A 904 21.77 -2.42 27.48
CA GLU A 904 22.53 -3.68 27.39
C GLU A 904 23.80 -3.48 26.54
N GLN A 905 23.68 -2.81 25.40
CA GLN A 905 24.82 -2.51 24.52
C GLN A 905 25.81 -1.52 25.15
N ASN A 906 25.34 -0.63 26.02
CA ASN A 906 26.15 0.35 26.74
C ASN A 906 26.78 -0.23 28.03
N ASN A 907 26.63 -1.54 28.28
CA ASN A 907 27.07 -2.26 29.50
C ASN A 907 26.35 -1.80 30.79
N GLU A 908 25.15 -1.24 30.69
CA GLU A 908 24.33 -0.79 31.81
C GLU A 908 23.32 -1.87 32.25
N ALA A 909 23.85 -3.03 32.66
CA ALA A 909 23.06 -4.25 32.85
C ALA A 909 21.89 -4.12 33.84
N GLU A 910 22.04 -3.42 34.96
CA GLU A 910 20.95 -3.24 35.94
C GLU A 910 19.80 -2.36 35.41
N GLN A 911 20.13 -1.34 34.63
CA GLN A 911 19.12 -0.49 33.99
C GLN A 911 18.40 -1.24 32.88
N ALA A 912 19.15 -2.00 32.07
CA ALA A 912 18.59 -2.85 31.01
C ALA A 912 17.59 -3.87 31.58
N ILE A 913 17.94 -4.55 32.69
CA ILE A 913 17.03 -5.46 33.39
C ILE A 913 15.75 -4.74 33.82
N THR A 914 15.86 -3.52 34.34
CA THR A 914 14.70 -2.73 34.77
C THR A 914 13.79 -2.38 33.58
N SER A 915 14.39 -1.97 32.46
CA SER A 915 13.66 -1.63 31.23
C SER A 915 12.97 -2.87 30.63
N TYR A 916 13.68 -4.00 30.51
CA TYR A 916 13.09 -5.26 30.05
C TYR A 916 11.98 -5.77 30.97
N TYR A 917 12.16 -5.68 32.29
CA TYR A 917 11.14 -6.04 33.26
C TYR A 917 9.86 -5.21 33.08
N LYS A 918 9.98 -3.90 32.85
CA LYS A 918 8.82 -3.04 32.55
C LYS A 918 8.14 -3.44 31.23
N ALA A 919 8.91 -3.74 30.18
CA ALA A 919 8.36 -4.23 28.92
C ALA A 919 7.53 -5.52 29.13
N LEU A 920 8.06 -6.46 29.91
CA LEU A 920 7.43 -7.75 30.20
C LEU A 920 6.23 -7.65 31.17
N LEU A 921 6.17 -6.62 32.02
CA LEU A 921 4.96 -6.31 32.79
C LEU A 921 3.81 -5.86 31.88
N VAL A 922 4.12 -5.10 30.83
CA VAL A 922 3.14 -4.61 29.86
C VAL A 922 2.71 -5.72 28.90
N TYR A 923 3.65 -6.51 28.40
CA TYR A 923 3.37 -7.64 27.51
C TYR A 923 4.34 -8.80 27.79
N PRO A 924 3.91 -9.83 28.56
CA PRO A 924 4.82 -10.90 29.00
C PRO A 924 5.36 -11.79 27.86
N TYR A 925 4.60 -11.95 26.77
CA TYR A 925 4.99 -12.79 25.63
C TYR A 925 5.98 -12.07 24.69
N LEU A 926 7.18 -11.75 25.17
CA LEU A 926 8.29 -11.25 24.38
C LEU A 926 9.51 -12.17 24.54
N PRO A 927 9.61 -13.26 23.75
CA PRO A 927 10.63 -14.29 23.97
C PRO A 927 12.07 -13.77 23.94
N ASP A 928 12.40 -12.88 22.99
CA ASP A 928 13.76 -12.30 22.88
C ASP A 928 14.06 -11.39 24.09
N THR A 929 13.13 -10.53 24.47
CA THR A 929 13.26 -9.64 25.64
C THR A 929 13.36 -10.42 26.95
N ALA A 930 12.55 -11.48 27.10
CA ALA A 930 12.59 -12.39 28.21
C ALA A 930 13.94 -13.11 28.32
N GLU A 931 14.46 -13.63 27.21
CA GLU A 931 15.77 -14.28 27.17
C GLU A 931 16.91 -13.30 27.51
N ARG A 932 16.86 -12.07 26.98
CA ARG A 932 17.82 -11.02 27.31
C ARG A 932 17.80 -10.66 28.80
N MET A 933 16.61 -10.45 29.37
CA MET A 933 16.45 -10.19 30.80
C MET A 933 16.98 -11.36 31.63
N ASP A 934 16.55 -12.59 31.33
CA ASP A 934 16.96 -13.80 32.05
C ASP A 934 18.49 -13.94 32.02
N ARG A 935 19.10 -13.82 30.84
CA ARG A 935 20.56 -13.89 30.68
C ARG A 935 21.28 -12.83 31.51
N LEU A 936 20.81 -11.59 31.48
CA LEU A 936 21.43 -10.50 32.25
C LEU A 936 21.28 -10.73 33.76
N VAL A 937 20.10 -11.13 34.24
CA VAL A 937 19.86 -11.42 35.66
C VAL A 937 20.71 -12.61 36.11
N LEU A 938 20.80 -13.68 35.32
CA LEU A 938 21.64 -14.85 35.62
C LEU A 938 23.15 -14.52 35.59
N SER A 939 23.57 -13.54 34.79
CA SER A 939 24.97 -13.10 34.77
C SER A 939 25.37 -12.28 36.00
N LEU A 940 24.41 -11.60 36.63
CA LEU A 940 24.63 -10.74 37.81
C LEU A 940 24.24 -11.40 39.14
N LYS A 941 23.27 -12.32 39.10
CA LYS A 941 22.62 -12.93 40.27
C LYS A 941 22.38 -14.42 40.00
N ASP A 942 21.23 -14.96 40.38
CA ASP A 942 20.90 -16.37 40.31
C ASP A 942 19.46 -16.61 39.78
N HIS A 943 19.11 -17.88 39.60
CA HIS A 943 17.76 -18.29 39.18
C HIS A 943 16.66 -17.84 40.15
N LYS A 944 16.97 -17.66 41.44
CA LYS A 944 16.01 -17.17 42.43
C LYS A 944 15.63 -15.73 42.16
N ALA A 945 16.60 -14.87 41.83
CA ALA A 945 16.34 -13.49 41.43
C ALA A 945 15.53 -13.39 40.13
N CYS A 946 15.77 -14.26 39.16
CA CYS A 946 14.92 -14.37 37.96
C CYS A 946 13.48 -14.74 38.34
N ALA A 947 13.32 -15.77 39.19
CA ALA A 947 12.01 -16.22 39.64
C ALA A 947 11.24 -15.12 40.38
N ASP A 948 11.91 -14.29 41.19
CA ASP A 948 11.28 -13.16 41.88
C ASP A 948 10.74 -12.08 40.91
N LEU A 949 11.43 -11.82 39.79
CA LEU A 949 10.94 -10.92 38.74
C LEU A 949 9.76 -11.54 37.98
N TRP A 950 9.88 -12.80 37.57
CA TRP A 950 8.80 -13.52 36.90
C TRP A 950 7.57 -13.73 37.78
N LYS A 951 7.76 -13.83 39.10
CA LYS A 951 6.66 -13.88 40.08
C LYS A 951 5.82 -12.62 40.02
N LYS A 952 6.46 -11.45 39.92
CA LYS A 952 5.76 -10.17 39.80
C LYS A 952 5.06 -10.03 38.45
N ILE A 953 5.70 -10.47 37.36
CA ILE A 953 5.09 -10.46 36.01
C ILE A 953 3.87 -11.39 35.96
N SER A 954 4.00 -12.61 36.46
CA SER A 954 2.91 -13.59 36.54
C SER A 954 1.80 -13.16 37.50
N ALA A 955 2.11 -12.45 38.58
CA ALA A 955 1.07 -11.89 39.46
C ALA A 955 0.27 -10.76 38.80
N ALA A 956 0.91 -9.96 37.93
CA ALA A 956 0.22 -8.92 37.15
C ALA A 956 -0.67 -9.52 36.04
N ARG A 957 -0.30 -10.71 35.51
CA ARG A 957 -1.10 -11.47 34.54
C ARG A 957 -1.14 -12.96 34.88
N PRO A 958 -2.06 -13.38 35.78
CA PRO A 958 -2.15 -14.75 36.26
C PRO A 958 -2.51 -15.79 35.18
N ASP A 959 -3.18 -15.34 34.11
CA ASP A 959 -3.65 -16.16 32.99
C ASP A 959 -2.62 -16.27 31.84
N ASP A 960 -1.47 -15.59 31.92
CA ASP A 960 -0.45 -15.64 30.88
C ASP A 960 0.42 -16.91 30.99
N LEU A 961 0.24 -17.81 30.03
CA LEU A 961 0.95 -19.10 29.95
C LEU A 961 2.48 -18.92 29.96
N PHE A 962 2.99 -17.91 29.24
CA PHE A 962 4.43 -17.73 29.06
C PHE A 962 5.10 -17.23 30.35
N ALA A 963 4.48 -16.25 31.02
CA ALA A 963 4.95 -15.73 32.30
C ALA A 963 4.95 -16.81 33.39
N GLY A 964 3.86 -17.58 33.50
CA GLY A 964 3.76 -18.64 34.49
C GLY A 964 4.71 -19.82 34.20
N MET A 965 4.91 -20.18 32.94
CA MET A 965 5.91 -21.18 32.55
C MET A 965 7.34 -20.73 32.88
N ARG A 966 7.70 -19.48 32.56
CA ARG A 966 9.02 -18.91 32.88
C ARG A 966 9.27 -18.90 34.39
N LEU A 967 8.27 -18.52 35.19
CA LEU A 967 8.34 -18.56 36.64
C LEU A 967 8.65 -19.98 37.16
N GLY A 968 7.87 -20.97 36.74
CA GLY A 968 8.06 -22.36 37.18
C GLY A 968 9.41 -22.93 36.78
N LEU A 969 9.89 -22.64 35.56
CA LEU A 969 11.20 -23.09 35.07
C LEU A 969 12.38 -22.47 35.84
N HIS A 970 12.28 -21.19 36.23
CA HIS A 970 13.31 -20.56 37.06
C HIS A 970 13.27 -21.06 38.50
N TYR A 971 12.10 -21.37 39.07
CA TYR A 971 12.01 -22.06 40.36
C TYR A 971 12.59 -23.48 40.32
N GLU A 972 12.31 -24.24 39.26
CA GLU A 972 12.90 -25.58 39.04
C GLU A 972 14.44 -25.48 38.96
N SER A 973 14.95 -24.52 38.18
CA SER A 973 16.39 -24.28 38.03
C SER A 973 17.05 -23.79 39.33
N ALA A 974 16.30 -23.10 40.21
CA ALA A 974 16.72 -22.71 41.55
C ALA A 974 16.60 -23.85 42.60
N SER A 975 16.20 -25.06 42.19
CA SER A 975 15.89 -26.20 43.07
C SER A 975 14.77 -25.95 44.09
N LEU A 976 13.91 -24.96 43.84
CA LEU A 976 12.72 -24.63 44.62
C LEU A 976 11.50 -25.36 44.05
N TYR A 977 11.54 -26.69 44.10
CA TYR A 977 10.57 -27.55 43.40
C TYR A 977 9.13 -27.44 43.95
N SER A 978 8.97 -27.11 45.23
CA SER A 978 7.67 -26.84 45.86
C SER A 978 7.00 -25.59 45.26
N GLU A 979 7.77 -24.53 45.06
CA GLU A 979 7.31 -23.27 44.47
C GLU A 979 7.09 -23.40 42.96
N ALA A 980 7.93 -24.17 42.27
CA ALA A 980 7.74 -24.51 40.86
C ALA A 980 6.41 -25.24 40.64
N LEU A 981 6.09 -26.19 41.52
CA LEU A 981 4.84 -26.95 41.48
C LEU A 981 3.62 -26.03 41.62
N LEU A 982 3.63 -25.12 42.61
CA LEU A 982 2.56 -24.13 42.77
C LEU A 982 2.42 -23.19 41.56
N ALA A 983 3.54 -22.77 40.96
CA ALA A 983 3.53 -21.91 39.78
C ALA A 983 2.92 -22.62 38.56
N PHE A 984 3.30 -23.88 38.30
CA PHE A 984 2.74 -24.67 37.20
C PHE A 984 1.28 -25.06 37.45
N GLU A 985 0.88 -25.36 38.69
CA GLU A 985 -0.52 -25.60 39.05
C GLU A 985 -1.38 -24.37 38.79
N ASN A 986 -0.91 -23.17 39.12
CA ASN A 986 -1.61 -21.92 38.82
C ASN A 986 -1.81 -21.74 37.31
N VAL A 987 -0.79 -22.05 36.49
CA VAL A 987 -0.92 -22.03 35.02
C VAL A 987 -2.00 -23.00 34.53
N LEU A 988 -2.08 -24.20 35.11
CA LEU A 988 -3.11 -25.18 34.74
C LEU A 988 -4.53 -24.79 35.15
N GLN A 989 -4.72 -23.85 36.08
CA GLN A 989 -6.05 -23.32 36.37
C GLN A 989 -6.63 -22.57 35.16
N TYR A 990 -5.79 -21.88 34.41
CA TYR A 990 -6.18 -21.12 33.21
C TYR A 990 -5.97 -21.90 31.91
N HIS A 991 -4.98 -22.81 31.87
CA HIS A 991 -4.61 -23.62 30.70
C HIS A 991 -4.64 -25.12 31.03
N PRO A 992 -5.82 -25.69 31.34
CA PRO A 992 -5.93 -27.03 31.91
C PRO A 992 -5.36 -28.13 31.01
N ASP A 993 -5.43 -27.96 29.69
CA ASP A 993 -5.06 -28.98 28.71
C ASP A 993 -3.63 -28.80 28.15
N ASN A 994 -2.80 -27.95 28.75
CA ASN A 994 -1.45 -27.73 28.25
C ASN A 994 -0.50 -28.91 28.62
N PRO A 995 0.02 -29.66 27.63
CA PRO A 995 0.84 -30.83 27.90
C PRO A 995 2.23 -30.48 28.44
N ASP A 996 2.82 -29.35 28.04
CA ASP A 996 4.17 -28.94 28.45
C ASP A 996 4.21 -28.53 29.94
N VAL A 997 3.14 -27.89 30.43
CA VAL A 997 2.97 -27.55 31.86
C VAL A 997 2.80 -28.84 32.68
N ARG A 998 1.97 -29.79 32.20
CA ARG A 998 1.75 -31.08 32.86
C ARG A 998 3.03 -31.92 32.93
N LEU A 999 3.83 -31.94 31.86
CA LEU A 999 5.14 -32.59 31.86
C LEU A 999 6.12 -31.92 32.84
N SER A 1000 6.02 -30.60 33.02
CA SER A 1000 6.83 -29.88 34.00
C SER A 1000 6.44 -30.21 35.45
N LEU A 1001 5.14 -30.33 35.76
CA LEU A 1001 4.67 -30.84 37.05
C LEU A 1001 5.16 -32.26 37.36
N VAL A 1002 5.16 -33.14 36.36
CA VAL A 1002 5.66 -34.52 36.48
C VAL A 1002 7.12 -34.52 36.94
N ARG A 1003 7.98 -33.66 36.37
CA ARG A 1003 9.38 -33.52 36.83
C ARG A 1003 9.46 -33.05 38.28
N CYS A 1004 8.66 -32.06 38.67
CA CYS A 1004 8.63 -31.54 40.04
C CYS A 1004 8.18 -32.62 41.06
N PHE A 1005 7.09 -33.34 40.80
CA PHE A 1005 6.58 -34.40 41.69
C PHE A 1005 7.59 -35.53 41.91
N VAL A 1006 8.25 -36.00 40.85
CA VAL A 1006 9.25 -37.06 40.98
C VAL A 1006 10.47 -36.57 41.76
N THR A 1007 10.91 -35.34 41.52
CA THR A 1007 12.07 -34.77 42.21
C THR A 1007 11.80 -34.59 43.70
N LEU A 1008 10.59 -34.17 44.09
CA LEU A 1008 10.10 -34.06 45.47
C LEU A 1008 9.85 -35.42 46.16
N GLY A 1009 9.99 -36.54 45.45
CA GLY A 1009 9.80 -37.88 46.00
C GLY A 1009 8.34 -38.36 46.02
N GLU A 1010 7.46 -37.76 45.20
CA GLU A 1010 6.04 -38.10 45.08
C GLU A 1010 5.68 -38.70 43.69
N PRO A 1011 6.39 -39.72 43.17
CA PRO A 1011 6.22 -40.22 41.81
C PRO A 1011 4.83 -40.83 41.55
N ARG A 1012 4.12 -41.27 42.59
CA ARG A 1012 2.77 -41.83 42.48
C ARG A 1012 1.74 -40.81 41.97
N LYS A 1013 1.97 -39.50 42.21
CA LYS A 1013 1.12 -38.42 41.68
C LYS A 1013 1.43 -38.09 40.22
N ALA A 1014 2.64 -38.38 39.74
CA ALA A 1014 3.08 -38.05 38.39
C ALA A 1014 2.57 -39.02 37.30
N LEU A 1015 2.40 -40.31 37.63
CA LEU A 1015 1.94 -41.34 36.68
C LEU A 1015 0.55 -41.05 36.04
N PRO A 1016 -0.51 -40.66 36.79
CA PRO A 1016 -1.78 -40.30 36.16
C PRO A 1016 -1.69 -39.04 35.28
N ILE A 1017 -0.81 -38.10 35.62
CA ILE A 1017 -0.60 -36.88 34.83
C ILE A 1017 0.05 -37.23 33.49
N LEU A 1018 1.09 -38.07 33.46
CA LEU A 1018 1.70 -38.56 32.21
C LEU A 1018 0.70 -39.29 31.30
N LYS A 1019 -0.17 -40.13 31.87
CA LYS A 1019 -1.24 -40.81 31.11
C LYS A 1019 -2.24 -39.81 30.53
N SER A 1020 -2.65 -38.81 31.32
CA SER A 1020 -3.57 -37.77 30.85
C SER A 1020 -3.01 -36.92 29.68
N VAL A 1021 -1.69 -36.76 29.58
CA VAL A 1021 -1.07 -36.06 28.44
C VAL A 1021 -1.28 -36.83 27.13
N LEU A 1022 -1.24 -38.17 27.17
CA LEU A 1022 -1.54 -39.04 26.01
C LEU A 1022 -3.01 -38.98 25.60
N ASP A 1023 -3.91 -38.85 26.58
CA ASP A 1023 -5.35 -38.73 26.34
C ASP A 1023 -5.71 -37.38 25.69
N ILE A 1024 -4.97 -36.32 26.03
CA ILE A 1024 -5.19 -34.96 25.49
C ILE A 1024 -4.56 -34.80 24.10
N GLN A 1025 -3.31 -35.26 23.92
CA GLN A 1025 -2.60 -35.19 22.63
C GLN A 1025 -1.82 -36.49 22.38
N PRO A 1026 -2.38 -37.41 21.56
CA PRO A 1026 -1.71 -38.67 21.23
C PRO A 1026 -0.33 -38.52 20.57
N ASP A 1027 -0.09 -37.38 19.90
CA ASP A 1027 1.19 -37.07 19.24
C ASP A 1027 2.35 -36.84 20.22
N TYR A 1028 2.07 -36.56 21.50
CA TYR A 1028 3.07 -36.43 22.56
C TYR A 1028 3.63 -37.77 23.06
N LYS A 1029 3.18 -38.91 22.48
CA LYS A 1029 3.57 -40.26 22.91
C LYS A 1029 5.08 -40.44 23.06
N VAL A 1030 5.86 -40.00 22.08
CA VAL A 1030 7.33 -40.13 22.12
C VAL A 1030 7.92 -39.32 23.28
N LEU A 1031 7.40 -38.12 23.52
CA LEU A 1031 7.91 -37.25 24.60
C LEU A 1031 7.51 -37.76 25.99
N VAL A 1032 6.30 -38.31 26.12
CA VAL A 1032 5.82 -38.96 27.35
C VAL A 1032 6.64 -40.22 27.66
N GLN A 1033 6.95 -41.05 26.65
CA GLN A 1033 7.81 -42.22 26.80
C GLN A 1033 9.23 -41.82 27.25
N GLN A 1034 9.80 -40.76 26.66
CA GLN A 1034 11.11 -40.23 27.06
C GLN A 1034 11.12 -39.72 28.49
N HIS A 1035 10.09 -38.96 28.90
CA HIS A 1035 9.97 -38.51 30.28
C HIS A 1035 9.77 -39.68 31.24
N ALA A 1036 8.93 -40.67 30.88
CA ALA A 1036 8.73 -41.87 31.70
C ALA A 1036 10.03 -42.67 31.90
N ALA A 1037 10.85 -42.83 30.85
CA ALA A 1037 12.16 -43.48 30.93
C ALA A 1037 13.12 -42.72 31.86
N MET A 1038 13.21 -41.40 31.69
CA MET A 1038 14.05 -40.55 32.55
C MET A 1038 13.64 -40.64 34.02
N MET A 1039 12.33 -40.67 34.32
CA MET A 1039 11.82 -40.82 35.68
C MET A 1039 12.08 -42.21 36.25
N ALA A 1040 11.97 -43.26 35.45
CA ALA A 1040 12.27 -44.62 35.87
C ALA A 1040 13.74 -44.78 36.28
N GLU A 1041 14.67 -44.19 35.51
CA GLU A 1041 16.09 -44.16 35.84
C GLU A 1041 16.36 -43.37 37.13
N LEU A 1042 15.76 -42.19 37.28
CA LEU A 1042 15.90 -41.36 38.49
C LEU A 1042 15.39 -42.09 39.74
N LEU A 1043 14.22 -42.74 39.67
CA LEU A 1043 13.65 -43.52 40.77
C LEU A 1043 14.47 -44.77 41.09
N SER A 1044 14.98 -45.45 40.06
CA SER A 1044 15.89 -46.59 40.23
C SER A 1044 17.17 -46.19 40.96
N SER A 1045 17.74 -45.01 40.63
CA SER A 1045 18.93 -44.48 41.31
C SER A 1045 18.69 -44.13 42.78
N ARG A 1046 17.43 -43.83 43.15
CA ARG A 1046 16.98 -43.55 44.52
C ARG A 1046 16.52 -44.80 45.29
N GLY A 1047 16.62 -46.00 44.69
CA GLY A 1047 16.23 -47.27 45.32
C GLY A 1047 14.73 -47.57 45.32
N ALA A 1048 13.90 -46.75 44.65
CA ALA A 1048 12.46 -46.93 44.55
C ALA A 1048 12.09 -47.87 43.38
N LEU A 1049 12.53 -49.13 43.47
CA LEU A 1049 12.45 -50.11 42.37
C LEU A 1049 11.01 -50.47 41.95
N SER A 1050 10.07 -50.49 42.90
CA SER A 1050 8.64 -50.76 42.64
C SER A 1050 7.99 -49.66 41.80
N GLU A 1051 8.26 -48.40 42.14
CA GLU A 1051 7.74 -47.24 41.40
C GLU A 1051 8.45 -47.11 40.05
N ALA A 1052 9.76 -47.35 39.98
CA ALA A 1052 10.53 -47.32 38.73
C ALA A 1052 9.97 -48.29 37.68
N ALA A 1053 9.55 -49.50 38.08
CA ALA A 1053 8.95 -50.49 37.19
C ALA A 1053 7.68 -49.97 36.47
N LEU A 1054 6.83 -49.23 37.17
CA LEU A 1054 5.60 -48.66 36.60
C LEU A 1054 5.89 -47.62 35.50
N PHE A 1055 6.97 -46.86 35.64
CA PHE A 1055 7.40 -45.88 34.63
C PHE A 1055 8.14 -46.54 33.47
N PHE A 1056 8.90 -47.62 33.70
CA PHE A 1056 9.49 -48.42 32.62
C PHE A 1056 8.43 -49.07 31.73
N GLU A 1057 7.32 -49.55 32.30
CA GLU A 1057 6.19 -50.07 31.53
C GLU A 1057 5.57 -49.00 30.62
N LEU A 1058 5.35 -47.79 31.13
CA LEU A 1058 4.82 -46.68 30.35
C LEU A 1058 5.80 -46.18 29.28
N ALA A 1059 7.11 -46.25 29.54
CA ALA A 1059 8.14 -45.91 28.56
C ALA A 1059 8.21 -46.94 27.41
N ALA A 1060 7.87 -48.20 27.67
CA ALA A 1060 7.90 -49.29 26.71
C ALA A 1060 6.60 -49.44 25.87
N SER A 1061 5.48 -48.87 26.33
CA SER A 1061 4.16 -48.88 25.67
C SER A 1061 4.01 -47.80 24.61
#